data_AF-A0A9P7MD22-F1
#
_entry.id   AF-A0A9P7MD22-F1
#
_cell.length_a   1.000
_cell.length_b   1.000
_cell.length_c   1.000
_cell.angle_alpha   90.00
_cell.angle_beta   90.00
_cell.angle_gamma   90.00
#
_symmetry.space_group_name_H-M   'P 1'
#
loop_
_entity.id
_entity.type
_entity.pdbx_description
1 polymer ?
#
loop_
_entity_poly.entity_id
_entity_poly.type
_entity_poly.pdbx_seq_one_letter_code
_entity_poly.pdbx_strand_id
1 'polypeptide(L)'
;MSAANDIQRILARIKGILPAHRQAPTAQRNIKLGLERISRVVPEEQTWTGIHVGGTNGKGSICALLSAMFKLSGIRHGTYISPALPERHNGIMINEIYVNKRMHELELEHVEMAYKRLASRWTFAHAEDDGDITPFELETATAFRIFNKMKVQYGIVEVGMGGLSDATNVMKQKAVTVISKIDLDHQEYLGNTIKDIAQIKAGIMQPGVPCVVDYTNPPEVMDVLQKHAQSIGTNISLSSNALPLIQDIDREKFHVPEYEQQNLLCATLAFQHLFPNLKIDTNKLLSLRPRLPGRMEPVYVSELTNGLRKKSILVDGAHNMLGVKALAEFVNGNLRKGEQPVTWVMGLSSSKSKPFAKMIETLVLPQDNLAFVEYAPSSHIPPPAPAELGRSVAAEIITDDSRLYAGCKSIGKSIEWACSIAGEDDPIVLTGSLYMIREFYKMSGVEPTKKIRSRRPGRSQLWYYTQLAEKRSLTMEEAREFKQARRHWRLYPENSPIFRGDTATSPVTPENIRKLQSSAALHRTQTEGYEQAIRSIKADLQGGDDAALCKSLQDLEAKRQEHRNEYNAAMLQIRGRVLDSGQKSLNYESIFGKPEKAKRKVTTIMVREGIQGIVGEAAKEETTSSTKETKPDKEQLPVKEETMRFIKDGMSAIREPRADTNDKKPFRDAKFGGAKRIRGNMKSLREDRDTTMPLREGDKQDKLMEVSPPGSGALGAKENVRNQRERRNPSRNSLEKPDGDEAWLRSGLPKI
;
A
#
# COMPACT_ATOMS: atom_id res chain seq x y z
N MET A 1 61.64 -0.32 -37.19
CA MET A 1 60.26 -0.82 -37.02
C MET A 1 59.79 -0.38 -35.65
N SER A 2 58.54 0.09 -35.50
CA SER A 2 58.13 0.85 -34.31
C SER A 2 57.77 -0.05 -33.12
N ALA A 3 58.32 0.27 -31.94
CA ALA A 3 58.07 -0.41 -30.67
C ALA A 3 56.58 -0.49 -30.26
N ALA A 4 55.72 0.36 -30.85
CA ALA A 4 54.28 0.29 -30.65
C ALA A 4 53.65 -1.06 -31.03
N ASN A 5 54.16 -1.72 -32.09
CA ASN A 5 53.61 -2.99 -32.56
C ASN A 5 54.00 -4.16 -31.64
N ASP A 6 55.20 -4.12 -31.05
CA ASP A 6 55.64 -5.15 -30.10
C ASP A 6 54.97 -4.99 -28.74
N ILE A 7 54.74 -3.75 -28.29
CA ILE A 7 53.91 -3.47 -27.10
C ILE A 7 52.49 -4.00 -27.28
N GLN A 8 51.85 -3.79 -28.44
CA GLN A 8 50.52 -4.36 -28.70
C GLN A 8 50.51 -5.89 -28.69
N ARG A 9 51.52 -6.55 -29.28
CA ARG A 9 51.64 -8.02 -29.26
C ARG A 9 51.85 -8.57 -27.85
N ILE A 10 52.66 -7.89 -27.02
CA ILE A 10 52.89 -8.26 -25.61
C ILE A 10 51.59 -8.10 -24.81
N LEU A 11 50.87 -6.98 -24.96
CA LEU A 11 49.57 -6.74 -24.31
C LEU A 11 48.50 -7.75 -24.73
N ALA A 12 48.45 -8.15 -26.00
CA ALA A 12 47.55 -9.20 -26.48
C ALA A 12 47.88 -10.56 -25.84
N ARG A 13 49.16 -10.90 -25.71
CA ARG A 13 49.61 -12.16 -25.10
C ARG A 13 49.33 -12.22 -23.60
N ILE A 14 49.47 -11.09 -22.88
CA ILE A 14 49.11 -10.97 -21.46
C ILE A 14 47.60 -11.15 -21.26
N LYS A 15 46.76 -10.55 -22.12
CA LYS A 15 45.29 -10.72 -22.08
C LYS A 15 44.82 -12.16 -22.33
N GLY A 16 45.60 -12.98 -23.05
CA GLY A 16 45.27 -14.38 -23.32
C GLY A 16 45.71 -15.37 -22.23
N ILE A 17 46.55 -14.95 -21.28
CA ILE A 17 47.13 -15.83 -20.23
C ILE A 17 46.49 -15.57 -18.85
N LEU A 18 45.97 -14.37 -18.62
CA LEU A 18 45.17 -14.09 -17.42
C LEU A 18 43.89 -14.96 -17.45
N PRO A 19 43.62 -15.81 -16.43
CA PRO A 19 42.33 -16.47 -16.32
C PRO A 19 41.26 -15.39 -16.31
N ALA A 20 40.17 -15.60 -17.06
CA ALA A 20 39.14 -14.58 -17.26
C ALA A 20 38.67 -14.03 -15.92
N HIS A 21 39.18 -12.85 -15.57
CA HIS A 21 38.78 -12.16 -14.35
C HIS A 21 37.31 -11.85 -14.58
N ARG A 22 36.41 -12.62 -13.95
CA ARG A 22 35.05 -12.18 -13.73
C ARG A 22 35.19 -10.87 -13.00
N GLN A 23 35.07 -9.77 -13.75
CA GLN A 23 34.80 -8.47 -13.17
C GLN A 23 33.57 -8.71 -12.30
N ALA A 24 33.70 -8.47 -10.99
CA ALA A 24 32.54 -8.48 -10.12
C ALA A 24 31.50 -7.59 -10.82
N PRO A 25 30.29 -8.10 -11.11
CA PRO A 25 29.39 -7.43 -12.04
C PRO A 25 29.18 -6.00 -11.54
N THR A 26 29.58 -5.04 -12.37
CA THR A 26 29.13 -3.66 -12.20
C THR A 26 27.62 -3.72 -12.04
N ALA A 27 27.09 -3.09 -10.99
CA ALA A 27 25.71 -3.25 -10.56
C ALA A 27 24.73 -2.56 -11.55
N GLN A 28 24.66 -3.11 -12.76
CA GLN A 28 23.73 -2.74 -13.79
C GLN A 28 22.35 -3.26 -13.39
N ARG A 29 21.36 -2.37 -13.46
CA ARG A 29 19.95 -2.70 -13.23
C ARG A 29 19.57 -3.90 -14.09
N ASN A 30 19.01 -4.96 -13.49
CA ASN A 30 18.32 -6.00 -14.25
C ASN A 30 16.92 -5.51 -14.69
N ILE A 31 16.90 -4.38 -15.41
CA ILE A 31 15.75 -3.84 -16.12
C ILE A 31 15.95 -4.22 -17.59
N LYS A 32 15.20 -5.22 -18.02
CA LYS A 32 15.01 -5.58 -19.42
C LYS A 32 13.55 -5.33 -19.76
N LEU A 33 13.31 -4.60 -20.84
CA LEU A 33 11.97 -4.48 -21.41
C LEU A 33 11.71 -5.70 -22.32
N GLY A 34 10.45 -5.91 -22.69
CA GLY A 34 10.01 -7.06 -23.49
C GLY A 34 8.90 -7.84 -22.80
N LEU A 35 8.09 -8.53 -23.60
CA LEU A 35 6.95 -9.34 -23.13
C LEU A 35 7.25 -10.85 -23.21
N GLU A 36 8.32 -11.24 -23.88
CA GLU A 36 8.69 -12.60 -24.27
C GLU A 36 8.95 -13.48 -23.04
N ARG A 37 9.65 -12.95 -22.03
CA ARG A 37 9.93 -13.64 -20.76
C ARG A 37 8.67 -13.80 -19.91
N ILE A 38 7.92 -12.72 -19.68
CA ILE A 38 6.74 -12.75 -18.79
C ILE A 38 5.57 -13.53 -19.39
N SER A 39 5.38 -13.50 -20.71
CA SER A 39 4.31 -14.26 -21.39
C SER A 39 4.44 -15.77 -21.19
N ARG A 40 5.65 -16.28 -20.90
CA ARG A 40 5.89 -17.70 -20.59
C ARG A 40 5.39 -18.11 -19.20
N VAL A 41 5.16 -17.18 -18.28
CA VAL A 41 4.85 -17.48 -16.86
C VAL A 41 3.54 -16.89 -16.33
N VAL A 42 3.00 -15.88 -17.00
CA VAL A 42 1.65 -15.37 -16.71
C VAL A 42 0.62 -16.44 -17.08
N PRO A 43 -0.41 -16.69 -16.23
CA PRO A 43 -1.47 -17.65 -16.56
C PRO A 43 -2.13 -17.34 -17.91
N GLU A 44 -2.39 -18.36 -18.72
CA GLU A 44 -3.07 -18.17 -20.00
C GLU A 44 -4.49 -17.60 -19.83
N GLU A 45 -5.19 -18.07 -18.80
CA GLU A 45 -6.51 -17.63 -18.40
C GLU A 45 -6.41 -16.37 -17.51
N GLN A 46 -7.07 -15.29 -17.92
CA GLN A 46 -7.26 -14.07 -17.12
C GLN A 46 -8.73 -13.98 -16.72
N THR A 47 -9.05 -14.19 -15.44
CA THR A 47 -10.45 -14.29 -14.95
C THR A 47 -11.05 -12.95 -14.52
N TRP A 48 -10.44 -11.83 -14.89
CA TRP A 48 -10.71 -10.49 -14.39
C TRP A 48 -10.40 -9.45 -15.47
N THR A 49 -11.09 -8.30 -15.45
CA THR A 49 -10.93 -7.27 -16.47
C THR A 49 -10.01 -6.15 -16.00
N GLY A 50 -9.05 -5.76 -16.85
CA GLY A 50 -8.01 -4.79 -16.51
C GLY A 50 -8.42 -3.33 -16.65
N ILE A 51 -7.93 -2.49 -15.73
CA ILE A 51 -7.81 -1.04 -15.86
C ILE A 51 -6.32 -0.72 -15.82
N HIS A 52 -5.76 -0.25 -16.93
CA HIS A 52 -4.31 -0.13 -17.10
C HIS A 52 -3.87 1.33 -17.04
N VAL A 53 -3.05 1.70 -16.05
CA VAL A 53 -2.71 3.09 -15.73
C VAL A 53 -1.22 3.36 -15.98
N GLY A 54 -0.93 4.06 -17.07
CA GLY A 54 0.39 4.55 -17.46
C GLY A 54 0.54 6.07 -17.34
N GLY A 55 1.72 6.57 -17.69
CA GLY A 55 2.12 7.98 -17.51
C GLY A 55 3.48 8.13 -16.84
N THR A 56 3.95 9.37 -16.64
CA THR A 56 5.16 9.65 -15.86
C THR A 56 4.78 9.75 -14.38
N ASN A 57 4.01 10.77 -13.99
CA ASN A 57 3.56 10.98 -12.61
C ASN A 57 2.04 10.78 -12.45
N GLY A 58 1.57 10.53 -11.24
CA GLY A 58 0.14 10.41 -10.92
C GLY A 58 -0.46 9.00 -11.01
N LYS A 59 0.19 8.07 -11.73
CA LYS A 59 -0.22 6.67 -11.90
C LYS A 59 -0.77 6.00 -10.63
N GLY A 60 0.06 5.78 -9.62
CA GLY A 60 -0.35 5.19 -8.34
C GLY A 60 -1.46 5.96 -7.60
N SER A 61 -1.52 7.29 -7.73
CA SER A 61 -2.60 8.11 -7.15
C SER A 61 -3.94 7.84 -7.86
N ILE A 62 -3.94 7.74 -9.19
CA ILE A 62 -5.12 7.32 -9.97
C ILE A 62 -5.54 5.90 -9.59
N CYS A 63 -4.59 4.97 -9.42
CA CYS A 63 -4.89 3.61 -8.96
C CYS A 63 -5.53 3.58 -7.58
N ALA A 64 -5.07 4.41 -6.64
CA ALA A 64 -5.64 4.52 -5.30
C ALA A 64 -7.05 5.14 -5.31
N LEU A 65 -7.25 6.21 -6.10
CA LEU A 65 -8.56 6.84 -6.31
C LEU A 65 -9.57 5.86 -6.91
N LEU A 66 -9.19 5.12 -7.97
CA LEU A 66 -10.00 4.05 -8.55
C LEU A 66 -10.32 2.96 -7.53
N SER A 67 -9.34 2.47 -6.77
CA SER A 67 -9.55 1.44 -5.74
C SER A 67 -10.59 1.89 -4.69
N ALA A 68 -10.54 3.15 -4.28
CA ALA A 68 -11.51 3.74 -3.36
C ALA A 68 -12.91 3.90 -3.98
N MET A 69 -13.04 4.32 -5.25
CA MET A 69 -14.32 4.39 -5.97
C MET A 69 -14.97 3.00 -6.10
N PHE A 70 -14.19 1.98 -6.46
CA PHE A 70 -14.65 0.60 -6.56
C PHE A 70 -15.09 0.06 -5.18
N LYS A 71 -14.34 0.36 -4.12
CA LYS A 71 -14.70 -0.02 -2.74
C LYS A 71 -15.99 0.64 -2.27
N LEU A 72 -16.16 1.95 -2.51
CA LEU A 72 -17.40 2.68 -2.21
C LEU A 72 -18.61 2.07 -2.93
N SER A 73 -18.37 1.51 -4.11
CA SER A 73 -19.37 0.84 -4.95
C SER A 73 -19.60 -0.64 -4.60
N GLY A 74 -18.85 -1.20 -3.64
CA GLY A 74 -18.90 -2.64 -3.30
C GLY A 74 -18.31 -3.57 -4.37
N ILE A 75 -17.62 -3.05 -5.38
CA ILE A 75 -17.11 -3.80 -6.53
C ILE A 75 -15.80 -4.50 -6.15
N ARG A 76 -15.73 -5.81 -6.40
CA ARG A 76 -14.56 -6.63 -6.03
C ARG A 76 -13.41 -6.42 -7.00
N HIS A 77 -12.29 -5.91 -6.50
CA HIS A 77 -11.14 -5.56 -7.31
C HIS A 77 -9.81 -5.96 -6.67
N GLY A 78 -8.81 -6.19 -7.51
CA GLY A 78 -7.40 -6.17 -7.16
C GLY A 78 -6.77 -4.84 -7.58
N THR A 79 -5.69 -4.45 -6.91
CA THR A 79 -4.88 -3.28 -7.28
C THR A 79 -3.40 -3.66 -7.20
N TYR A 80 -2.65 -3.39 -8.26
CA TYR A 80 -1.20 -3.59 -8.34
C TYR A 80 -0.53 -2.24 -8.60
N ILE A 81 0.40 -1.87 -7.71
CA ILE A 81 1.14 -0.60 -7.72
C ILE A 81 2.64 -0.84 -7.63
N SER A 82 3.43 0.07 -8.20
CA SER A 82 4.89 -0.04 -8.15
C SER A 82 5.59 1.34 -8.08
N PRO A 83 6.72 1.46 -7.35
CA PRO A 83 7.34 0.45 -6.51
C PRO A 83 6.55 0.21 -5.21
N ALA A 84 6.51 -1.05 -4.76
CA ALA A 84 5.85 -1.45 -3.52
C ALA A 84 6.48 -0.81 -2.27
N LEU A 85 5.66 -0.33 -1.33
CA LEU A 85 6.09 0.27 -0.06
C LEU A 85 5.20 -0.18 1.11
N PRO A 86 5.78 -0.52 2.28
CA PRO A 86 7.20 -0.65 2.60
C PRO A 86 7.83 -1.99 2.18
N GLU A 87 7.03 -3.06 2.02
CA GLU A 87 7.50 -4.37 1.56
C GLU A 87 6.95 -4.73 0.17
N ARG A 88 7.56 -5.72 -0.49
CA ARG A 88 7.17 -6.16 -1.83
C ARG A 88 5.69 -6.54 -1.93
N HIS A 89 5.19 -7.28 -0.93
CA HIS A 89 3.78 -7.68 -0.84
C HIS A 89 2.81 -6.50 -0.78
N ASN A 90 3.24 -5.31 -0.33
CA ASN A 90 2.39 -4.11 -0.31
C ASN A 90 2.16 -3.51 -1.70
N GLY A 91 2.83 -4.01 -2.74
CA GLY A 91 2.50 -3.69 -4.14
C GLY A 91 1.13 -4.21 -4.56
N ILE A 92 0.55 -5.19 -3.84
CA ILE A 92 -0.68 -5.88 -4.24
C ILE A 92 -1.74 -5.74 -3.15
N MET A 93 -2.91 -5.23 -3.51
CA MET A 93 -4.09 -5.09 -2.67
C MET A 93 -5.28 -5.83 -3.26
N ILE A 94 -6.20 -6.27 -2.42
CA ILE A 94 -7.52 -6.75 -2.83
C ILE A 94 -8.56 -6.03 -1.98
N ASN A 95 -9.46 -5.27 -2.62
CA ASN A 95 -10.43 -4.39 -1.97
C ASN A 95 -9.78 -3.44 -0.92
N GLU A 96 -8.74 -2.69 -1.31
CA GLU A 96 -7.90 -1.82 -0.44
C GLU A 96 -7.19 -2.50 0.76
N ILE A 97 -7.11 -3.83 0.83
CA ILE A 97 -6.35 -4.52 1.87
C ILE A 97 -5.16 -5.23 1.22
N TYR A 98 -3.94 -4.92 1.69
CA TYR A 98 -2.72 -5.55 1.19
C TYR A 98 -2.82 -7.07 1.26
N VAL A 99 -2.26 -7.78 0.28
CA VAL A 99 -2.23 -9.25 0.33
C VAL A 99 -1.47 -9.73 1.57
N ASN A 100 -1.73 -10.95 2.02
CA ASN A 100 -0.93 -11.49 3.11
C ASN A 100 0.50 -11.79 2.60
N LYS A 101 1.53 -11.41 3.37
CA LYS A 101 2.94 -11.64 3.04
C LYS A 101 3.25 -13.10 2.65
N ARG A 102 2.81 -14.09 3.43
CA ARG A 102 3.01 -15.52 3.12
C ARG A 102 2.25 -15.96 1.85
N MET A 103 1.11 -15.34 1.53
CA MET A 103 0.41 -15.59 0.26
C MET A 103 1.19 -15.04 -0.93
N HIS A 104 1.80 -13.86 -0.79
CA HIS A 104 2.67 -13.26 -1.81
C HIS A 104 3.92 -14.11 -2.05
N GLU A 105 4.64 -14.47 -0.98
CA GLU A 105 5.82 -15.34 -1.03
C GLU A 105 5.53 -16.67 -1.74
N LEU A 106 4.43 -17.37 -1.39
CA LEU A 106 4.07 -18.64 -2.01
C LEU A 106 3.74 -18.52 -3.51
N GLU A 107 3.09 -17.43 -3.96
CA GLU A 107 2.83 -17.26 -5.40
C GLU A 107 4.08 -16.78 -6.15
N LEU A 108 4.97 -16.02 -5.51
CA LEU A 108 6.27 -15.64 -6.06
C LEU A 108 7.15 -16.89 -6.28
N GLU A 109 7.26 -17.76 -5.27
CA GLU A 109 7.91 -19.07 -5.34
C GLU A 109 7.32 -19.93 -6.49
N HIS A 110 5.98 -19.92 -6.68
CA HIS A 110 5.35 -20.62 -7.79
C HIS A 110 5.72 -20.08 -9.18
N VAL A 111 5.79 -18.75 -9.36
CA VAL A 111 6.21 -18.14 -10.64
C VAL A 111 7.67 -18.48 -10.92
N GLU A 112 8.56 -18.34 -9.92
CA GLU A 112 9.98 -18.63 -10.06
C GLU A 112 10.22 -20.11 -10.42
N MET A 113 9.50 -21.04 -9.77
CA MET A 113 9.55 -22.47 -10.11
C MET A 113 8.90 -22.79 -11.46
N ALA A 114 7.91 -22.03 -11.93
CA ALA A 114 7.36 -22.17 -13.28
C ALA A 114 8.40 -21.73 -14.32
N TYR A 115 9.01 -20.56 -14.14
CA TYR A 115 10.06 -20.03 -15.00
C TYR A 115 11.25 -20.99 -15.10
N LYS A 116 11.81 -21.43 -13.95
CA LYS A 116 12.95 -22.36 -13.90
C LYS A 116 12.66 -23.70 -14.60
N ARG A 117 11.46 -24.27 -14.41
CA ARG A 117 11.05 -25.50 -15.11
C ARG A 117 10.93 -25.30 -16.61
N LEU A 118 10.39 -24.17 -17.06
CA LEU A 118 10.33 -23.85 -18.47
C LEU A 118 11.74 -23.70 -19.05
N ALA A 119 12.60 -22.85 -18.46
CA ALA A 119 13.98 -22.64 -18.90
C ALA A 119 14.82 -23.93 -18.92
N SER A 120 14.65 -24.83 -17.94
CA SER A 120 15.42 -26.09 -17.86
C SER A 120 15.18 -27.09 -19.00
N ARG A 121 14.14 -26.88 -19.82
CA ARG A 121 13.79 -27.75 -20.96
C ARG A 121 14.39 -27.31 -22.30
N TRP A 122 15.25 -26.29 -22.30
CA TRP A 122 15.77 -25.68 -23.53
C TRP A 122 17.17 -26.22 -23.84
N THR A 123 17.29 -26.84 -25.01
CA THR A 123 18.57 -26.89 -25.73
C THR A 123 18.83 -25.52 -26.34
N PHE A 124 19.98 -24.91 -26.04
CA PHE A 124 20.40 -23.59 -26.52
C PHE A 124 20.58 -23.57 -28.06
N ALA A 125 19.49 -23.51 -28.82
CA ALA A 125 19.49 -23.57 -30.28
C ALA A 125 19.87 -22.22 -30.92
N HIS A 126 19.68 -21.11 -30.21
CA HIS A 126 20.07 -19.77 -30.63
C HIS A 126 20.85 -19.08 -29.50
N ALA A 127 21.85 -18.28 -29.85
CA ALA A 127 22.72 -17.58 -28.90
C ALA A 127 22.05 -16.36 -28.21
N GLU A 128 20.76 -16.16 -28.46
CA GLU A 128 19.94 -15.02 -28.03
C GLU A 128 18.74 -15.50 -27.19
N ASP A 129 19.00 -16.22 -26.10
CA ASP A 129 17.95 -16.43 -25.08
C ASP A 129 18.03 -15.33 -24.01
N ASP A 130 16.86 -14.85 -23.59
CA ASP A 130 16.64 -13.52 -23.00
C ASP A 130 17.20 -13.32 -21.57
N GLY A 131 17.89 -14.33 -21.02
CA GLY A 131 18.37 -14.38 -19.64
C GLY A 131 17.24 -14.38 -18.59
N ASP A 132 17.63 -14.36 -17.31
CA ASP A 132 16.71 -14.52 -16.18
C ASP A 132 15.53 -13.54 -16.17
N ILE A 133 14.37 -14.03 -15.70
CA ILE A 133 13.19 -13.22 -15.40
C ILE A 133 13.56 -12.06 -14.46
N THR A 134 13.20 -10.85 -14.84
CA THR A 134 13.50 -9.65 -14.06
C THR A 134 12.65 -9.59 -12.78
N PRO A 135 13.10 -8.89 -11.73
CA PRO A 135 12.30 -8.74 -10.50
C PRO A 135 10.91 -8.13 -10.75
N PHE A 136 10.76 -7.23 -11.74
CA PHE A 136 9.47 -6.61 -12.04
C PHE A 136 8.52 -7.54 -12.81
N GLU A 137 9.04 -8.35 -13.73
CA GLU A 137 8.25 -9.39 -14.41
C GLU A 137 7.75 -10.45 -13.41
N LEU A 138 8.61 -10.87 -12.48
CA LEU A 138 8.29 -11.82 -11.41
C LEU A 138 7.16 -11.32 -10.49
N GLU A 139 7.25 -10.06 -10.01
CA GLU A 139 6.21 -9.44 -9.18
C GLU A 139 4.89 -9.24 -9.95
N THR A 140 4.96 -8.87 -11.23
CA THR A 140 3.78 -8.66 -12.09
C THR A 140 3.02 -9.97 -12.33
N ALA A 141 3.73 -11.04 -12.70
CA ALA A 141 3.14 -12.37 -12.83
C ALA A 141 2.55 -12.88 -11.51
N THR A 142 3.20 -12.56 -10.38
CA THR A 142 2.70 -12.88 -9.03
C THR A 142 1.39 -12.15 -8.73
N ALA A 143 1.29 -10.86 -9.07
CA ALA A 143 0.07 -10.08 -8.91
C ALA A 143 -1.10 -10.66 -9.73
N PHE A 144 -0.88 -11.00 -11.00
CA PHE A 144 -1.92 -11.55 -11.88
C PHE A 144 -2.41 -12.92 -11.40
N ARG A 145 -1.49 -13.79 -10.93
CA ARG A 145 -1.85 -15.06 -10.28
C ARG A 145 -2.70 -14.86 -9.03
N ILE A 146 -2.36 -13.88 -8.19
CA ILE A 146 -3.15 -13.56 -6.99
C ILE A 146 -4.53 -13.04 -7.37
N PHE A 147 -4.66 -12.21 -8.41
CA PHE A 147 -5.96 -11.71 -8.89
C PHE A 147 -6.88 -12.86 -9.36
N ASN A 148 -6.36 -13.79 -10.17
CA ASN A 148 -7.07 -15.02 -10.55
C ASN A 148 -7.48 -15.84 -9.31
N LYS A 149 -6.51 -16.13 -8.42
CA LYS A 149 -6.72 -16.97 -7.22
C LYS A 149 -7.72 -16.38 -6.23
N MET A 150 -7.77 -15.05 -6.13
CA MET A 150 -8.70 -14.31 -5.27
C MET A 150 -10.03 -14.00 -5.95
N LYS A 151 -10.22 -14.43 -7.22
CA LYS A 151 -11.42 -14.22 -8.03
C LYS A 151 -11.92 -12.78 -7.95
N VAL A 152 -11.02 -11.83 -8.22
CA VAL A 152 -11.40 -10.41 -8.38
C VAL A 152 -12.17 -10.25 -9.69
N GLN A 153 -13.06 -9.26 -9.76
CA GLN A 153 -13.79 -8.97 -11.01
C GLN A 153 -12.96 -8.04 -11.90
N TYR A 154 -12.27 -7.08 -11.29
CA TYR A 154 -11.42 -6.12 -11.98
C TYR A 154 -10.01 -6.08 -11.36
N GLY A 155 -9.02 -5.76 -12.18
CA GLY A 155 -7.65 -5.51 -11.75
C GLY A 155 -7.20 -4.11 -12.17
N ILE A 156 -6.92 -3.24 -11.19
CA ILE A 156 -6.36 -1.91 -11.41
C ILE A 156 -4.83 -2.06 -11.39
N VAL A 157 -4.17 -1.77 -12.52
CA VAL A 157 -2.76 -2.12 -12.75
C VAL A 157 -1.98 -0.88 -13.13
N GLU A 158 -1.03 -0.48 -12.30
CA GLU A 158 -0.03 0.55 -12.60
C GLU A 158 1.09 -0.01 -13.48
N VAL A 159 1.40 0.68 -14.58
CA VAL A 159 2.58 0.44 -15.42
C VAL A 159 3.85 0.76 -14.61
N GLY A 160 4.86 -0.12 -14.65
CA GLY A 160 6.14 0.11 -13.98
C GLY A 160 6.98 1.17 -14.67
N MET A 161 7.46 0.88 -15.88
CA MET A 161 8.31 1.77 -16.67
C MET A 161 8.04 1.60 -18.17
N GLY A 162 7.89 2.72 -18.89
CA GLY A 162 7.54 2.71 -20.30
C GLY A 162 6.03 2.54 -20.51
N GLY A 163 5.63 1.49 -21.22
CA GLY A 163 4.25 1.20 -21.63
C GLY A 163 4.17 -0.03 -22.55
N LEU A 164 4.50 0.14 -23.84
CA LEU A 164 4.43 -0.91 -24.87
C LEU A 164 5.06 -2.25 -24.46
N SER A 165 6.29 -2.18 -23.93
CA SER A 165 7.13 -3.32 -23.54
C SER A 165 7.27 -3.46 -22.02
N ASP A 166 6.40 -2.82 -21.25
CA ASP A 166 6.30 -3.00 -19.80
C ASP A 166 5.64 -4.36 -19.48
N ALA A 167 6.15 -5.05 -18.46
CA ALA A 167 5.66 -6.37 -18.07
C ALA A 167 4.14 -6.44 -17.83
N THR A 168 3.51 -5.35 -17.36
CA THR A 168 2.06 -5.29 -17.15
C THR A 168 1.23 -5.32 -18.44
N ASN A 169 1.84 -5.00 -19.59
CA ASN A 169 1.15 -4.97 -20.89
C ASN A 169 0.83 -6.36 -21.46
N VAL A 170 1.35 -7.44 -20.85
CA VAL A 170 0.95 -8.84 -21.11
C VAL A 170 -0.53 -9.13 -20.73
N MET A 171 -1.17 -8.21 -20.01
CA MET A 171 -2.59 -8.26 -19.65
C MET A 171 -3.48 -8.27 -20.89
N LYS A 172 -4.17 -9.40 -21.12
CA LYS A 172 -4.96 -9.68 -22.34
C LYS A 172 -6.29 -8.93 -22.38
N GLN A 173 -7.01 -8.90 -21.26
CA GLN A 173 -8.32 -8.26 -21.16
C GLN A 173 -8.21 -6.92 -20.44
N LYS A 174 -8.46 -5.83 -21.16
CA LYS A 174 -8.56 -4.46 -20.63
C LYS A 174 -9.94 -3.89 -20.97
N ALA A 175 -10.53 -3.09 -20.08
CA ALA A 175 -11.76 -2.35 -20.36
C ALA A 175 -11.56 -0.84 -20.43
N VAL A 176 -10.54 -0.31 -19.75
CA VAL A 176 -10.11 1.10 -19.87
C VAL A 176 -8.58 1.16 -19.74
N THR A 177 -7.95 2.00 -20.54
CA THR A 177 -6.56 2.44 -20.34
C THR A 177 -6.54 3.90 -19.88
N VAL A 178 -5.54 4.29 -19.09
CA VAL A 178 -5.39 5.65 -18.57
C VAL A 178 -3.95 6.10 -18.77
N ILE A 179 -3.76 7.27 -19.36
CA ILE A 179 -2.47 7.93 -19.50
C ILE A 179 -2.51 9.23 -18.70
N SER A 180 -1.85 9.20 -17.54
CA SER A 180 -1.65 10.38 -16.70
C SER A 180 -0.58 11.32 -17.29
N LYS A 181 -0.29 12.43 -16.59
CA LYS A 181 0.75 13.39 -16.98
C LYS A 181 2.05 12.71 -17.45
N ILE A 182 2.47 13.06 -18.66
CA ILE A 182 3.75 12.68 -19.27
C ILE A 182 4.72 13.85 -19.10
N ASP A 183 5.95 13.51 -18.71
CA ASP A 183 7.11 14.41 -18.60
C ASP A 183 8.38 13.55 -18.74
N LEU A 184 9.54 14.21 -18.87
CA LEU A 184 10.86 13.58 -18.97
C LEU A 184 11.20 12.78 -17.69
N ASP A 185 11.28 11.46 -17.83
CA ASP A 185 11.82 10.55 -16.82
C ASP A 185 12.35 9.28 -17.50
N HIS A 186 13.27 8.57 -16.83
CA HIS A 186 13.90 7.34 -17.32
C HIS A 186 14.47 7.44 -18.75
N GLN A 187 15.02 8.60 -19.15
CA GLN A 187 15.51 8.87 -20.51
C GLN A 187 16.54 7.82 -21.02
N GLU A 188 17.33 7.25 -20.11
CA GLU A 188 18.25 6.11 -20.34
C GLU A 188 17.57 4.88 -20.99
N TYR A 189 16.22 4.77 -20.91
CA TYR A 189 15.42 3.64 -21.40
C TYR A 189 14.28 4.05 -22.33
N LEU A 190 13.75 5.26 -22.16
CA LEU A 190 12.49 5.71 -22.81
C LEU A 190 12.70 6.76 -23.92
N GLY A 191 13.94 7.07 -24.27
CA GLY A 191 14.28 8.12 -25.22
C GLY A 191 14.49 9.48 -24.56
N ASN A 192 15.03 10.43 -25.32
CA ASN A 192 15.51 11.70 -24.78
C ASN A 192 14.46 12.82 -24.85
N THR A 193 13.41 12.67 -25.67
CA THR A 193 12.35 13.66 -25.84
C THR A 193 11.03 13.21 -25.21
N ILE A 194 10.16 14.16 -24.88
CA ILE A 194 8.83 13.87 -24.35
C ILE A 194 7.94 13.12 -25.37
N LYS A 195 8.22 13.29 -26.67
CA LYS A 195 7.55 12.56 -27.78
C LYS A 195 7.92 11.08 -27.78
N ASP A 196 9.19 10.74 -27.60
CA ASP A 196 9.65 9.34 -27.50
C ASP A 196 8.95 8.63 -26.32
N ILE A 197 8.95 9.31 -25.17
CA ILE A 197 8.32 8.85 -23.94
C ILE A 197 6.79 8.69 -24.12
N ALA A 198 6.14 9.63 -24.82
CA ALA A 198 4.73 9.54 -25.16
C ALA A 198 4.41 8.36 -26.09
N GLN A 199 5.23 8.12 -27.12
CA GLN A 199 5.06 7.00 -28.05
C GLN A 199 5.17 5.65 -27.34
N ILE A 200 6.13 5.47 -26.43
CA ILE A 200 6.26 4.24 -25.63
C ILE A 200 5.09 4.08 -24.66
N LYS A 201 4.62 5.15 -24.04
CA LYS A 201 3.46 5.14 -23.12
C LYS A 201 2.14 4.88 -23.83
N ALA A 202 2.00 5.33 -25.08
CA ALA A 202 0.82 5.09 -25.91
C ALA A 202 0.57 3.59 -26.12
N GLY A 203 1.63 2.77 -26.18
CA GLY A 203 1.53 1.32 -26.40
C GLY A 203 0.84 0.49 -25.31
N ILE A 204 0.30 1.11 -24.24
CA ILE A 204 -0.66 0.43 -23.33
C ILE A 204 -2.09 0.42 -23.89
N MET A 205 -2.40 1.34 -24.82
CA MET A 205 -3.68 1.41 -25.52
C MET A 205 -3.95 0.09 -26.26
N GLN A 206 -5.23 -0.21 -26.48
CA GLN A 206 -5.65 -1.44 -27.16
C GLN A 206 -6.82 -1.13 -28.11
N PRO A 207 -6.89 -1.74 -29.31
CA PRO A 207 -8.01 -1.56 -30.23
C PRO A 207 -9.36 -1.78 -29.54
N GLY A 208 -10.31 -0.86 -29.77
CA GLY A 208 -11.65 -0.90 -29.15
C GLY A 208 -11.71 -0.67 -27.63
N VAL A 209 -10.59 -0.47 -26.93
CA VAL A 209 -10.55 -0.18 -25.49
C VAL A 209 -10.33 1.32 -25.26
N PRO A 210 -11.29 2.05 -24.68
CA PRO A 210 -11.19 3.51 -24.52
C PRO A 210 -9.99 3.91 -23.66
N CYS A 211 -9.32 5.00 -24.06
CA CYS A 211 -8.19 5.56 -23.33
C CYS A 211 -8.54 6.92 -22.72
N VAL A 212 -8.47 7.03 -21.40
CA VAL A 212 -8.54 8.32 -20.70
C VAL A 212 -7.16 8.98 -20.71
N VAL A 213 -7.10 10.25 -21.09
CA VAL A 213 -5.83 11.02 -21.13
C VAL A 213 -5.95 12.26 -20.25
N ASP A 214 -4.89 12.54 -19.47
CA ASP A 214 -4.73 13.80 -18.75
C ASP A 214 -4.74 14.98 -19.76
N TYR A 215 -5.78 15.83 -19.68
CA TYR A 215 -6.02 16.91 -20.64
C TYR A 215 -4.97 18.02 -20.56
N THR A 216 -4.14 18.03 -19.53
CA THR A 216 -3.08 19.03 -19.31
C THR A 216 -1.75 18.64 -19.95
N ASN A 217 -1.66 17.47 -20.61
CA ASN A 217 -0.47 17.09 -21.37
C ASN A 217 -0.19 18.11 -22.49
N PRO A 218 1.09 18.42 -22.80
CA PRO A 218 1.41 19.43 -23.80
C PRO A 218 0.97 19.00 -25.22
N PRO A 219 0.72 19.95 -26.15
CA PRO A 219 0.17 19.64 -27.48
C PRO A 219 0.96 18.57 -28.25
N GLU A 220 2.28 18.57 -28.11
CA GLU A 220 3.15 17.58 -28.75
C GLU A 220 3.04 16.15 -28.20
N VAL A 221 2.65 15.99 -26.93
CA VAL A 221 2.27 14.69 -26.37
C VAL A 221 0.90 14.29 -26.89
N MET A 222 -0.06 15.23 -26.89
CA MET A 222 -1.42 14.98 -27.35
C MET A 222 -1.47 14.53 -28.82
N ASP A 223 -0.68 15.15 -29.70
CA ASP A 223 -0.52 14.76 -31.10
C ASP A 223 -0.02 13.30 -31.26
N VAL A 224 1.03 12.92 -30.53
CA VAL A 224 1.57 11.54 -30.53
C VAL A 224 0.52 10.53 -30.05
N LEU A 225 -0.15 10.81 -28.92
CA LEU A 225 -1.20 9.94 -28.39
C LEU A 225 -2.37 9.82 -29.36
N GLN A 226 -2.80 10.92 -29.97
CA GLN A 226 -3.94 10.95 -30.91
C GLN A 226 -3.64 10.20 -32.21
N LYS A 227 -2.42 10.34 -32.75
CA LYS A 227 -1.96 9.56 -33.92
C LYS A 227 -1.88 8.06 -33.63
N HIS A 228 -1.37 7.67 -32.46
CA HIS A 228 -1.34 6.26 -32.07
C HIS A 228 -2.75 5.69 -31.86
N ALA A 229 -3.64 6.43 -31.19
CA ALA A 229 -5.03 6.02 -30.99
C ALA A 229 -5.76 5.79 -32.32
N GLN A 230 -5.58 6.69 -33.29
CA GLN A 230 -6.10 6.56 -34.65
C GLN A 230 -5.53 5.32 -35.36
N SER A 231 -4.22 5.08 -35.30
CA SER A 231 -3.58 3.98 -36.03
C SER A 231 -3.98 2.59 -35.53
N ILE A 232 -4.40 2.46 -34.26
CA ILE A 232 -4.87 1.20 -33.68
C ILE A 232 -6.41 1.10 -33.58
N GLY A 233 -7.16 2.11 -34.02
CA GLY A 233 -8.63 2.11 -33.93
C GLY A 233 -9.16 2.17 -32.49
N THR A 234 -8.66 3.11 -31.68
CA THR A 234 -9.23 3.43 -30.36
C THR A 234 -9.50 4.92 -30.18
N ASN A 235 -10.36 5.23 -29.20
CA ASN A 235 -10.81 6.58 -28.88
C ASN A 235 -10.11 7.10 -27.62
N ILE A 236 -9.60 8.34 -27.71
CA ILE A 236 -9.15 9.11 -26.54
C ILE A 236 -10.34 9.87 -25.96
N SER A 237 -10.47 9.83 -24.63
CA SER A 237 -11.37 10.68 -23.85
C SER A 237 -10.55 11.57 -22.92
N LEU A 238 -10.67 12.88 -23.08
CA LEU A 238 -9.93 13.84 -22.24
C LEU A 238 -10.53 13.87 -20.84
N SER A 239 -9.69 13.76 -19.82
CA SER A 239 -10.10 13.76 -18.40
C SER A 239 -10.89 15.01 -17.98
N SER A 240 -10.76 16.14 -18.68
CA SER A 240 -11.62 17.32 -18.53
C SER A 240 -13.12 17.02 -18.70
N ASN A 241 -13.50 15.95 -19.43
CA ASN A 241 -14.89 15.51 -19.55
C ASN A 241 -15.51 15.09 -18.19
N ALA A 242 -14.69 14.80 -17.17
CA ALA A 242 -15.16 14.52 -15.81
C ALA A 242 -15.33 15.78 -14.92
N LEU A 243 -15.05 17.00 -15.42
CA LEU A 243 -15.24 18.24 -14.65
C LEU A 243 -16.66 18.37 -14.04
N PRO A 244 -17.76 18.09 -14.77
CA PRO A 244 -19.12 18.14 -14.21
C PRO A 244 -19.39 17.09 -13.11
N LEU A 245 -18.56 16.04 -13.02
CA LEU A 245 -18.71 14.97 -12.03
C LEU A 245 -18.01 15.29 -10.70
N ILE A 246 -17.13 16.29 -10.70
CA ILE A 246 -16.35 16.72 -9.53
C ILE A 246 -16.70 18.15 -9.07
N GLN A 247 -17.70 18.77 -9.70
CA GLN A 247 -18.12 20.15 -9.40
C GLN A 247 -18.66 20.30 -7.97
N ASP A 248 -19.31 19.26 -7.43
CA ASP A 248 -19.96 19.26 -6.11
C ASP A 248 -18.97 19.04 -4.94
N ILE A 249 -17.66 19.13 -5.17
CA ILE A 249 -16.65 19.04 -4.11
C ILE A 249 -16.75 20.27 -3.19
N ASP A 250 -16.90 20.01 -1.89
CA ASP A 250 -16.78 20.97 -0.81
C ASP A 250 -15.32 21.44 -0.71
N ARG A 251 -15.01 22.56 -1.38
CA ARG A 251 -13.65 23.13 -1.46
C ARG A 251 -13.20 23.83 -0.18
N GLU A 252 -14.12 24.19 0.72
CA GLU A 252 -13.77 24.73 2.04
C GLU A 252 -13.23 23.60 2.93
N LYS A 253 -13.81 22.41 2.83
CA LYS A 253 -13.40 21.22 3.56
C LYS A 253 -12.26 20.43 2.92
N PHE A 254 -12.21 20.40 1.59
CA PHE A 254 -11.24 19.62 0.82
C PHE A 254 -10.41 20.52 -0.11
N HIS A 255 -9.27 20.98 0.39
CA HIS A 255 -8.24 21.54 -0.46
C HIS A 255 -7.55 20.42 -1.27
N VAL A 256 -7.83 20.38 -2.57
CA VAL A 256 -7.24 19.42 -3.52
C VAL A 256 -6.28 20.20 -4.43
N PRO A 257 -4.95 19.97 -4.34
CA PRO A 257 -3.98 20.59 -5.24
C PRO A 257 -4.25 20.28 -6.71
N GLU A 258 -3.82 21.14 -7.63
CA GLU A 258 -4.16 21.02 -9.07
C GLU A 258 -3.76 19.65 -9.64
N TYR A 259 -2.58 19.14 -9.28
CA TYR A 259 -2.13 17.82 -9.73
C TYR A 259 -2.96 16.67 -9.12
N GLU A 260 -3.49 16.79 -7.89
CA GLU A 260 -4.44 15.80 -7.34
C GLU A 260 -5.79 15.90 -8.06
N GLN A 261 -6.22 17.10 -8.45
CA GLN A 261 -7.45 17.31 -9.23
C GLN A 261 -7.33 16.69 -10.64
N GLN A 262 -6.21 16.85 -11.33
CA GLN A 262 -5.91 16.20 -12.62
C GLN A 262 -5.99 14.66 -12.50
N ASN A 263 -5.39 14.09 -11.44
CA ASN A 263 -5.48 12.66 -11.14
C ASN A 263 -6.91 12.20 -10.80
N LEU A 264 -7.67 13.01 -10.06
CA LEU A 264 -9.08 12.75 -9.74
C LEU A 264 -9.95 12.74 -11.00
N LEU A 265 -9.74 13.67 -11.94
CA LEU A 265 -10.43 13.70 -13.22
C LEU A 265 -10.15 12.44 -14.06
N CYS A 266 -8.89 12.03 -14.17
CA CYS A 266 -8.50 10.78 -14.84
C CYS A 266 -9.15 9.55 -14.21
N ALA A 267 -9.12 9.42 -12.88
CA ALA A 267 -9.76 8.31 -12.16
C ALA A 267 -11.30 8.32 -12.34
N THR A 268 -11.93 9.50 -12.25
CA THR A 268 -13.39 9.63 -12.34
C THR A 268 -13.91 9.30 -13.73
N LEU A 269 -13.24 9.77 -14.79
CA LEU A 269 -13.64 9.45 -16.16
C LEU A 269 -13.43 7.96 -16.47
N ALA A 270 -12.31 7.39 -16.03
CA ALA A 270 -12.03 5.96 -16.20
C ALA A 270 -13.07 5.08 -15.47
N PHE A 271 -13.51 5.50 -14.29
CA PHE A 271 -14.60 4.85 -13.57
C PHE A 271 -15.94 4.98 -14.31
N GLN A 272 -16.25 6.16 -14.86
CA GLN A 272 -17.49 6.40 -15.60
C GLN A 272 -17.58 5.57 -16.89
N HIS A 273 -16.48 5.37 -17.62
CA HIS A 273 -16.46 4.47 -18.80
C HIS A 273 -16.83 3.02 -18.46
N LEU A 274 -16.50 2.55 -17.26
CA LEU A 274 -16.85 1.21 -16.78
C LEU A 274 -18.28 1.14 -16.24
N PHE A 275 -18.73 2.19 -15.55
CA PHE A 275 -20.00 2.22 -14.83
C PHE A 275 -20.77 3.52 -15.11
N PRO A 276 -21.28 3.75 -16.33
CA PRO A 276 -21.86 5.03 -16.75
C PRO A 276 -23.08 5.48 -15.94
N ASN A 277 -23.79 4.52 -15.33
CA ASN A 277 -24.98 4.76 -14.51
C ASN A 277 -24.67 4.91 -13.01
N LEU A 278 -23.40 4.75 -12.59
CA LEU A 278 -23.01 4.71 -11.18
C LEU A 278 -22.31 6.00 -10.77
N LYS A 279 -23.01 6.83 -10.00
CA LYS A 279 -22.46 8.09 -9.46
C LYS A 279 -21.67 7.83 -8.18
N ILE A 280 -20.49 8.44 -8.09
CA ILE A 280 -19.66 8.47 -6.88
C ILE A 280 -19.85 9.81 -6.18
N ASP A 281 -20.12 9.76 -4.87
CA ASP A 281 -20.01 10.92 -3.99
C ASP A 281 -18.51 11.26 -3.80
N THR A 282 -18.08 12.35 -4.44
CA THR A 282 -16.68 12.81 -4.44
C THR A 282 -16.22 13.32 -3.07
N ASN A 283 -17.10 13.95 -2.30
CA ASN A 283 -16.80 14.37 -0.93
C ASN A 283 -16.57 13.16 -0.01
N LYS A 284 -17.39 12.11 -0.17
CA LYS A 284 -17.19 10.84 0.53
C LYS A 284 -15.90 10.14 0.08
N LEU A 285 -15.57 10.15 -1.22
CA LEU A 285 -14.30 9.64 -1.74
C LEU A 285 -13.09 10.36 -1.11
N LEU A 286 -13.08 11.69 -1.12
CA LEU A 286 -11.99 12.49 -0.54
C LEU A 286 -11.88 12.30 0.98
N SER A 287 -13.00 12.10 1.69
CA SER A 287 -13.01 11.80 3.12
C SER A 287 -12.27 10.49 3.49
N LEU A 288 -12.17 9.53 2.56
CA LEU A 288 -11.41 8.28 2.78
C LEU A 288 -9.89 8.49 2.76
N ARG A 289 -9.40 9.64 2.28
CA ARG A 289 -7.98 9.94 2.04
C ARG A 289 -7.28 8.79 1.28
N PRO A 290 -7.65 8.54 0.00
CA PRO A 290 -7.11 7.46 -0.81
C PRO A 290 -5.70 7.77 -1.34
N ARG A 291 -4.76 8.02 -0.41
CA ARG A 291 -3.33 8.22 -0.70
C ARG A 291 -2.53 6.94 -0.48
N LEU A 292 -1.44 6.81 -1.24
CA LEU A 292 -0.41 5.78 -1.10
C LEU A 292 0.65 6.21 -0.08
N PRO A 293 1.37 5.27 0.58
CA PRO A 293 2.50 5.61 1.43
C PRO A 293 3.57 6.41 0.70
N GLY A 294 4.11 7.44 1.36
CA GLY A 294 5.16 8.30 0.80
C GLY A 294 4.69 9.21 -0.34
N ARG A 295 3.44 9.66 -0.28
CA ARG A 295 2.86 10.71 -1.15
C ARG A 295 2.25 11.79 -0.27
N MET A 296 3.04 12.83 0.02
CA MET A 296 2.75 13.88 1.00
C MET A 296 2.13 13.29 2.30
N GLU A 297 2.76 12.26 2.84
CA GLU A 297 2.26 11.51 4.00
C GLU A 297 2.84 12.07 5.30
N PRO A 298 2.02 12.43 6.31
CA PRO A 298 2.49 12.68 7.67
C PRO A 298 2.86 11.35 8.35
N VAL A 299 4.08 11.28 8.91
CA VAL A 299 4.65 10.10 9.58
C VAL A 299 5.25 10.51 10.93
N TYR A 300 4.98 9.74 11.99
CA TYR A 300 5.55 10.00 13.32
C TYR A 300 6.90 9.27 13.50
N VAL A 301 7.82 9.91 14.22
CA VAL A 301 9.19 9.45 14.46
C VAL A 301 9.60 9.57 15.94
N SER A 302 8.63 9.69 16.84
CA SER A 302 8.86 9.92 18.27
C SER A 302 9.70 8.80 18.89
N GLU A 303 9.34 7.54 18.66
CA GLU A 303 10.12 6.39 19.13
C GLU A 303 11.50 6.31 18.46
N LEU A 304 11.61 6.53 17.14
CA LEU A 304 12.90 6.55 16.41
C LEU A 304 13.88 7.58 17.00
N THR A 305 13.36 8.71 17.48
CA THR A 305 14.13 9.85 17.97
C THR A 305 14.15 9.97 19.49
N ASN A 306 13.81 8.90 20.22
CA ASN A 306 13.76 8.86 21.69
C ASN A 306 12.92 9.99 22.33
N GLY A 307 11.86 10.44 21.64
CA GLY A 307 10.93 11.46 22.10
C GLY A 307 11.30 12.90 21.76
N LEU A 308 12.36 13.16 20.98
CA LEU A 308 12.78 14.51 20.57
C LEU A 308 11.65 15.30 19.86
N ARG A 309 10.78 14.62 19.12
CA ARG A 309 9.64 15.23 18.41
C ARG A 309 8.36 14.43 18.60
N LYS A 310 7.22 15.09 18.82
CA LYS A 310 5.90 14.43 18.92
C LYS A 310 5.03 14.65 17.67
N LYS A 311 5.19 15.77 16.95
CA LYS A 311 4.53 16.02 15.66
C LYS A 311 5.13 15.19 14.53
N SER A 312 4.28 14.81 13.57
CA SER A 312 4.68 14.11 12.37
C SER A 312 5.60 14.95 11.48
N ILE A 313 6.51 14.29 10.76
CA ILE A 313 7.25 14.85 9.63
C ILE A 313 6.50 14.58 8.32
N LEU A 314 6.75 15.36 7.27
CA LEU A 314 6.22 15.08 5.92
C LEU A 314 7.14 14.10 5.19
N VAL A 315 6.57 13.10 4.52
CA VAL A 315 7.29 12.13 3.69
C VAL A 315 6.73 12.14 2.28
N ASP A 316 7.58 12.43 1.28
CA ASP A 316 7.19 12.41 -0.12
C ASP A 316 8.26 11.83 -1.06
N GLY A 317 7.82 11.06 -2.05
CA GLY A 317 8.67 10.36 -3.00
C GLY A 317 9.18 11.16 -4.20
N ALA A 318 9.06 12.49 -4.23
CA ALA A 318 9.52 13.34 -5.33
C ALA A 318 10.96 13.03 -5.76
N HIS A 319 11.13 12.59 -7.02
CA HIS A 319 12.42 12.15 -7.57
C HIS A 319 12.63 12.51 -9.05
N ASN A 320 11.73 13.32 -9.60
CA ASN A 320 11.79 13.93 -10.95
C ASN A 320 11.29 15.38 -10.83
N MET A 321 11.56 16.24 -11.83
CA MET A 321 11.30 17.67 -11.70
C MET A 321 9.83 18.01 -11.48
N LEU A 322 8.89 17.24 -12.04
CA LEU A 322 7.45 17.46 -11.85
C LEU A 322 7.01 17.14 -10.41
N GLY A 323 7.50 16.04 -9.83
CA GLY A 323 7.25 15.72 -8.42
C GLY A 323 7.91 16.73 -7.46
N VAL A 324 9.13 17.15 -7.79
CA VAL A 324 9.87 18.17 -7.01
C VAL A 324 9.14 19.51 -7.00
N LYS A 325 8.63 19.98 -8.15
CA LYS A 325 7.82 21.21 -8.22
C LYS A 325 6.54 21.11 -7.39
N ALA A 326 5.79 20.00 -7.49
CA ALA A 326 4.58 19.79 -6.71
C ALA A 326 4.85 19.73 -5.19
N LEU A 327 6.00 19.17 -4.78
CA LEU A 327 6.43 19.19 -3.39
C LEU A 327 6.84 20.59 -2.92
N ALA A 328 7.58 21.35 -3.74
CA ALA A 328 7.96 22.72 -3.44
C ALA A 328 6.73 23.63 -3.26
N GLU A 329 5.75 23.52 -4.15
CA GLU A 329 4.47 24.23 -4.09
C GLU A 329 3.72 23.92 -2.80
N PHE A 330 3.56 22.63 -2.46
CA PHE A 330 2.91 22.21 -1.22
C PHE A 330 3.65 22.68 0.04
N VAL A 331 4.97 22.53 0.09
CA VAL A 331 5.76 22.96 1.26
C VAL A 331 5.69 24.47 1.44
N ASN A 332 5.83 25.26 0.38
CA ASN A 332 5.80 26.72 0.45
C ASN A 332 4.37 27.27 0.68
N GLY A 333 3.33 26.60 0.17
CA GLY A 333 1.93 27.03 0.32
C GLY A 333 1.26 26.55 1.62
N ASN A 334 1.70 25.44 2.22
CA ASN A 334 1.00 24.82 3.35
C ASN A 334 1.85 24.61 4.63
N LEU A 335 3.19 24.57 4.55
CA LEU A 335 4.06 24.26 5.70
C LEU A 335 4.98 25.42 6.11
N ARG A 336 5.59 26.12 5.14
CA ARG A 336 6.48 27.25 5.39
C ARG A 336 5.68 28.45 5.89
N LYS A 337 6.21 29.16 6.90
CA LYS A 337 5.60 30.35 7.49
C LYS A 337 6.54 31.55 7.33
N GLY A 338 6.39 32.31 6.26
CA GLY A 338 7.29 33.43 5.94
C GLY A 338 8.74 32.96 5.77
N GLU A 339 9.67 33.64 6.45
CA GLU A 339 11.11 33.32 6.40
C GLU A 339 11.54 32.15 7.29
N GLN A 340 10.61 31.46 7.97
CA GLN A 340 10.97 30.30 8.81
C GLN A 340 11.62 29.16 7.97
N PRO A 341 12.66 28.50 8.51
CA PRO A 341 13.37 27.45 7.80
C PRO A 341 12.55 26.17 7.69
N VAL A 342 12.74 25.46 6.58
CA VAL A 342 12.33 24.05 6.45
C VAL A 342 13.57 23.18 6.67
N THR A 343 13.41 22.10 7.43
CA THR A 343 14.49 21.12 7.63
C THR A 343 14.28 19.92 6.71
N TRP A 344 15.15 19.79 5.72
CA TRP A 344 15.09 18.77 4.68
C TRP A 344 15.98 17.58 5.01
N VAL A 345 15.46 16.36 4.87
CA VAL A 345 16.22 15.10 4.86
C VAL A 345 16.07 14.50 3.48
N MET A 346 17.09 14.65 2.64
CA MET A 346 17.01 14.35 1.21
C MET A 346 17.96 13.23 0.80
N GLY A 347 17.49 12.29 -0.02
CA GLY A 347 18.36 11.29 -0.63
C GLY A 347 17.87 10.95 -2.03
N LEU A 348 18.70 11.16 -3.04
CA LEU A 348 18.38 10.91 -4.45
C LEU A 348 19.06 9.61 -4.92
N SER A 349 18.47 8.95 -5.93
CA SER A 349 19.15 7.86 -6.66
C SER A 349 20.15 8.43 -7.67
N SER A 350 21.35 7.85 -7.74
CA SER A 350 22.35 8.20 -8.76
C SER A 350 21.82 7.97 -10.19
N SER A 351 22.15 8.89 -11.09
CA SER A 351 21.66 8.95 -12.48
C SER A 351 22.62 9.79 -13.32
N LYS A 352 22.67 9.55 -14.64
CA LYS A 352 23.44 10.41 -15.57
C LYS A 352 22.63 11.56 -16.16
N SER A 353 21.30 11.47 -16.14
CA SER A 353 20.41 12.46 -16.79
C SER A 353 19.59 13.33 -15.85
N LYS A 354 19.50 12.98 -14.54
CA LYS A 354 18.70 13.77 -13.60
C LYS A 354 19.40 15.10 -13.28
N PRO A 355 18.69 16.24 -13.29
CA PRO A 355 19.26 17.54 -12.98
C PRO A 355 19.37 17.73 -11.45
N PHE A 356 20.34 17.04 -10.82
CA PHE A 356 20.52 17.01 -9.36
C PHE A 356 20.54 18.39 -8.71
N ALA A 357 21.34 19.32 -9.25
CA ALA A 357 21.43 20.68 -8.73
C ALA A 357 20.07 21.38 -8.74
N LYS A 358 19.42 21.39 -9.92
CA LYS A 358 18.09 21.98 -10.12
C LYS A 358 17.03 21.41 -9.18
N MET A 359 17.10 20.13 -8.81
CA MET A 359 16.18 19.51 -7.86
C MET A 359 16.33 20.09 -6.45
N ILE A 360 17.57 20.26 -5.98
CA ILE A 360 17.88 20.83 -4.67
C ILE A 360 17.50 22.33 -4.67
N GLU A 361 17.93 23.08 -5.68
CA GLU A 361 17.58 24.50 -5.91
C GLU A 361 16.07 24.78 -5.96
N THR A 362 15.24 23.80 -6.33
CA THR A 362 13.78 23.99 -6.41
C THR A 362 13.09 23.78 -5.06
N LEU A 363 13.74 23.10 -4.10
CA LEU A 363 13.18 22.79 -2.78
C LEU A 363 13.78 23.66 -1.67
N VAL A 364 15.10 23.82 -1.69
CA VAL A 364 15.89 24.42 -0.61
C VAL A 364 16.01 25.92 -0.82
N LEU A 365 15.65 26.71 0.20
CA LEU A 365 15.86 28.16 0.24
C LEU A 365 17.08 28.52 1.11
N PRO A 366 17.65 29.73 0.99
CA PRO A 366 18.90 30.10 1.68
C PRO A 366 18.90 29.96 3.21
N GLN A 367 17.71 30.09 3.83
CA GLN A 367 17.53 29.95 5.28
C GLN A 367 17.37 28.50 5.76
N ASP A 368 17.15 27.54 4.87
CA ASP A 368 16.75 26.16 5.22
C ASP A 368 17.91 25.36 5.84
N ASN A 369 17.55 24.24 6.47
CA ASN A 369 18.51 23.26 6.94
C ASN A 369 18.44 22.01 6.04
N LEU A 370 19.58 21.39 5.72
CA LEU A 370 19.62 20.19 4.88
C LEU A 370 20.53 19.10 5.45
N ALA A 371 19.99 17.89 5.54
CA ALA A 371 20.76 16.66 5.58
C ALA A 371 20.57 15.89 4.27
N PHE A 372 21.65 15.77 3.49
CA PHE A 372 21.67 14.87 2.34
C PHE A 372 22.24 13.50 2.77
N VAL A 373 21.54 12.41 2.42
CA VAL A 373 21.78 11.07 2.96
C VAL A 373 21.86 10.00 1.88
N GLU A 374 22.51 8.89 2.21
CA GLU A 374 22.65 7.70 1.38
C GLU A 374 21.79 6.57 1.96
N TYR A 375 20.91 5.99 1.13
CA TYR A 375 20.16 4.77 1.47
C TYR A 375 20.97 3.52 1.12
N ALA A 376 20.72 2.40 1.80
CA ALA A 376 21.46 1.17 1.66
C ALA A 376 21.43 0.63 0.21
N PRO A 377 22.59 0.45 -0.46
CA PRO A 377 22.64 -0.06 -1.82
C PRO A 377 22.22 -1.54 -1.87
N SER A 378 21.58 -1.95 -2.97
CA SER A 378 21.34 -3.37 -3.27
C SER A 378 21.36 -3.62 -4.78
N SER A 379 21.62 -4.87 -5.18
CA SER A 379 21.71 -5.29 -6.60
C SER A 379 20.43 -5.06 -7.42
N HIS A 380 19.29 -4.80 -6.77
CA HIS A 380 17.98 -4.65 -7.43
C HIS A 380 17.46 -3.21 -7.46
N ILE A 381 18.22 -2.23 -6.95
CA ILE A 381 17.83 -0.81 -6.92
C ILE A 381 18.99 0.06 -7.42
N PRO A 382 18.73 1.27 -7.94
CA PRO A 382 19.81 2.21 -8.26
C PRO A 382 20.61 2.56 -6.99
N PRO A 383 21.94 2.71 -7.05
CA PRO A 383 22.71 3.19 -5.93
C PRO A 383 22.29 4.62 -5.54
N PRO A 384 22.44 5.03 -4.26
CA PRO A 384 22.23 6.41 -3.86
C PRO A 384 23.22 7.35 -4.56
N ALA A 385 22.83 8.61 -4.71
CA ALA A 385 23.79 9.67 -5.03
C ALA A 385 24.66 9.96 -3.78
N PRO A 386 25.96 10.26 -3.94
CA PRO A 386 26.83 10.54 -2.80
C PRO A 386 26.32 11.72 -1.96
N ALA A 387 26.33 11.58 -0.64
CA ALA A 387 25.86 12.62 0.29
C ALA A 387 26.61 13.94 0.11
N GLU A 388 27.92 13.87 -0.13
CA GLU A 388 28.78 15.05 -0.31
C GLU A 388 28.41 15.85 -1.56
N LEU A 389 27.92 15.20 -2.63
CA LEU A 389 27.47 15.90 -3.84
C LEU A 389 26.19 16.71 -3.59
N GLY A 390 25.26 16.16 -2.81
CA GLY A 390 24.06 16.88 -2.40
C GLY A 390 24.36 18.03 -1.44
N ARG A 391 25.33 17.82 -0.53
CA ARG A 391 25.83 18.84 0.39
C ARG A 391 26.55 19.98 -0.33
N SER A 392 27.41 19.69 -1.31
CA SER A 392 28.17 20.73 -2.03
C SER A 392 27.24 21.64 -2.84
N VAL A 393 26.23 21.09 -3.51
CA VAL A 393 25.18 21.89 -4.17
C VAL A 393 24.44 22.76 -3.15
N ALA A 394 24.09 22.22 -1.98
CA ALA A 394 23.35 22.99 -0.98
C ALA A 394 24.17 24.11 -0.34
N ALA A 395 25.50 23.98 -0.27
CA ALA A 395 26.41 25.04 0.17
C ALA A 395 26.48 26.24 -0.80
N GLU A 396 26.06 26.07 -2.06
CA GLU A 396 25.92 27.19 -3.01
C GLU A 396 24.58 27.96 -2.82
N ILE A 397 23.65 27.41 -2.02
CA ILE A 397 22.29 27.94 -1.83
C ILE A 397 22.10 28.48 -0.41
N ILE A 398 22.48 27.69 0.60
CA ILE A 398 22.31 27.99 2.03
C ILE A 398 23.40 28.96 2.49
N THR A 399 23.00 30.04 3.17
CA THR A 399 23.92 31.15 3.53
C THR A 399 24.80 30.88 4.75
N ASP A 400 24.56 29.77 5.46
CA ASP A 400 25.22 29.43 6.72
C ASP A 400 25.50 27.92 6.76
N ASP A 401 26.77 27.55 6.60
CA ASP A 401 27.26 26.18 6.59
C ASP A 401 26.86 25.36 7.84
N SER A 402 26.54 26.01 8.97
CA SER A 402 26.11 25.30 10.18
C SER A 402 24.73 24.62 10.02
N ARG A 403 23.95 25.02 9.01
CA ARG A 403 22.65 24.45 8.62
C ARG A 403 22.78 23.21 7.75
N LEU A 404 23.99 22.89 7.29
CA LEU A 404 24.31 21.69 6.52
C LEU A 404 24.77 20.57 7.44
N TYR A 405 24.01 19.48 7.49
CA TYR A 405 24.38 18.31 8.28
C TYR A 405 25.64 17.63 7.74
N ALA A 406 26.71 17.67 8.53
CA ALA A 406 28.01 17.04 8.24
C ALA A 406 28.19 15.66 8.90
N GLY A 407 27.13 15.08 9.48
CA GLY A 407 27.21 13.87 10.30
C GLY A 407 27.15 12.56 9.52
N CYS A 408 26.79 11.47 10.21
CA CYS A 408 26.64 10.15 9.61
C CYS A 408 25.53 10.15 8.54
N LYS A 409 25.88 9.75 7.32
CA LYS A 409 25.05 9.71 6.09
C LYS A 409 23.77 8.86 6.16
N SER A 410 23.49 8.22 7.29
CA SER A 410 22.32 7.36 7.49
C SER A 410 21.02 8.16 7.67
N ILE A 411 19.90 7.58 7.24
CA ILE A 411 18.55 8.14 7.41
C ILE A 411 18.20 8.34 8.90
N GLY A 412 18.61 7.40 9.78
CA GLY A 412 18.32 7.50 11.22
C GLY A 412 18.97 8.71 11.87
N LYS A 413 20.29 8.89 11.68
CA LYS A 413 21.03 10.00 12.30
C LYS A 413 20.69 11.37 11.72
N SER A 414 20.34 11.46 10.44
CA SER A 414 19.81 12.71 9.87
C SER A 414 18.41 13.07 10.40
N ILE A 415 17.55 12.09 10.70
CA ILE A 415 16.24 12.34 11.32
C ILE A 415 16.36 12.70 12.80
N GLU A 416 17.25 12.07 13.55
CA GLU A 416 17.62 12.50 14.92
C GLU A 416 18.12 13.95 14.91
N TRP A 417 19.07 14.30 14.02
CA TRP A 417 19.58 15.67 13.87
C TRP A 417 18.46 16.65 13.49
N ALA A 418 17.65 16.33 12.48
CA ALA A 418 16.56 17.18 12.03
C ALA A 418 15.55 17.48 13.15
N CYS A 419 15.23 16.49 13.98
CA CYS A 419 14.36 16.66 15.14
C CYS A 419 15.04 17.38 16.32
N SER A 420 16.37 17.46 16.36
CA SER A 420 17.10 18.20 17.40
C SER A 420 17.24 19.70 17.10
N ILE A 421 17.21 20.09 15.81
CA ILE A 421 17.36 21.50 15.39
C ILE A 421 16.04 22.19 15.05
N ALA A 422 15.04 21.43 14.60
CA ALA A 422 13.73 21.97 14.24
C ALA A 422 12.83 21.96 15.48
N GLY A 423 12.21 23.11 15.80
CA GLY A 423 11.21 23.19 16.85
C GLY A 423 10.01 22.27 16.58
N GLU A 424 9.23 21.99 17.61
CA GLU A 424 8.09 21.06 17.54
C GLU A 424 7.08 21.45 16.42
N ASP A 425 6.91 22.76 16.19
CA ASP A 425 6.06 23.35 15.15
C ASP A 425 6.73 23.54 13.78
N ASP A 426 8.06 23.39 13.69
CA ASP A 426 8.82 23.65 12.47
C ASP A 426 8.73 22.49 11.48
N PRO A 427 8.65 22.75 10.16
CA PRO A 427 8.46 21.71 9.17
C PRO A 427 9.73 20.90 8.91
N ILE A 428 9.62 19.56 9.05
CA ILE A 428 10.63 18.59 8.63
C ILE A 428 10.07 17.80 7.43
N VAL A 429 10.85 17.66 6.36
CA VAL A 429 10.46 16.97 5.12
C VAL A 429 11.51 15.93 4.71
N LEU A 430 11.11 14.66 4.62
CA LEU A 430 11.92 13.56 4.09
C LEU A 430 11.55 13.28 2.63
N THR A 431 12.51 13.40 1.69
CA THR A 431 12.23 13.36 0.24
C THR A 431 13.39 12.89 -0.66
N GLY A 432 13.14 12.73 -1.96
CA GLY A 432 14.15 12.47 -2.99
C GLY A 432 14.12 11.04 -3.59
N SER A 433 13.72 10.03 -2.81
CA SER A 433 13.79 8.63 -3.27
C SER A 433 12.79 7.72 -2.59
N LEU A 434 12.04 6.97 -3.41
CA LEU A 434 11.17 5.90 -2.94
C LEU A 434 11.95 4.73 -2.32
N TYR A 435 13.23 4.56 -2.66
CA TYR A 435 14.10 3.57 -2.05
C TYR A 435 14.50 3.99 -0.63
N MET A 436 14.80 5.28 -0.43
CA MET A 436 15.06 5.85 0.89
C MET A 436 13.83 5.75 1.80
N ILE A 437 12.64 6.11 1.28
CA ILE A 437 11.36 5.97 2.00
C ILE A 437 11.09 4.50 2.38
N ARG A 438 11.42 3.55 1.50
CA ARG A 438 11.27 2.11 1.80
C ARG A 438 12.15 1.67 2.97
N GLU A 439 13.36 2.20 3.07
CA GLU A 439 14.27 1.92 4.19
C GLU A 439 13.78 2.59 5.47
N PHE A 440 13.40 3.87 5.38
CA PHE A 440 12.83 4.64 6.49
C PHE A 440 11.63 3.95 7.14
N TYR A 441 10.65 3.45 6.38
CA TYR A 441 9.51 2.71 6.94
C TYR A 441 9.85 1.35 7.60
N LYS A 442 11.08 0.86 7.46
CA LYS A 442 11.55 -0.36 8.13
C LYS A 442 12.33 -0.08 9.41
N MET A 443 12.61 1.20 9.71
CA MET A 443 13.31 1.58 10.93
C MET A 443 12.38 1.43 12.13
N SER A 444 12.94 1.01 13.27
CA SER A 444 12.19 0.91 14.51
C SER A 444 11.71 2.30 14.95
N GLY A 445 10.47 2.38 15.44
CA GLY A 445 9.90 3.64 15.92
C GLY A 445 9.46 4.65 14.84
N VAL A 446 9.33 4.20 13.59
CA VAL A 446 8.66 4.97 12.51
C VAL A 446 7.21 4.51 12.39
N GLU A 447 6.27 5.41 12.64
CA GLU A 447 4.83 5.12 12.63
C GLU A 447 4.09 5.93 11.54
N PRO A 448 3.76 5.31 10.39
CA PRO A 448 2.88 5.92 9.40
C PRO A 448 1.49 6.19 9.97
N THR A 449 0.90 7.35 9.66
CA THR A 449 -0.45 7.72 10.15
C THR A 449 -1.53 6.74 9.74
N LYS A 450 -1.38 6.05 8.59
CA LYS A 450 -2.29 5.01 8.12
C LYS A 450 -1.72 3.62 8.40
N LYS A 451 -2.18 2.98 9.48
CA LYS A 451 -1.75 1.60 9.83
C LYS A 451 -1.95 0.64 8.66
N ILE A 452 -0.85 0.07 8.18
CA ILE A 452 -0.79 -0.94 7.11
C ILE A 452 -1.58 -2.17 7.55
N ARG A 453 -2.68 -2.47 6.85
CA ARG A 453 -3.52 -3.65 7.11
C ARG A 453 -3.33 -4.66 5.99
N SER A 454 -2.72 -5.80 6.32
CA SER A 454 -2.63 -6.96 5.43
C SER A 454 -3.80 -7.92 5.64
N ARG A 455 -4.18 -8.65 4.60
CA ARG A 455 -5.28 -9.63 4.65
C ARG A 455 -4.92 -10.73 5.64
N ARG A 456 -5.93 -11.16 6.39
CA ARG A 456 -5.80 -12.26 7.35
C ARG A 456 -5.55 -13.58 6.61
N PRO A 457 -4.83 -14.54 7.23
CA PRO A 457 -4.45 -15.78 6.57
C PRO A 457 -5.60 -16.58 5.93
N GLY A 458 -5.40 -17.06 4.70
CA GLY A 458 -6.42 -17.73 3.87
C GLY A 458 -6.21 -19.24 3.66
N ARG A 459 -6.98 -19.83 2.74
CA ARG A 459 -6.98 -21.29 2.41
C ARG A 459 -5.60 -21.81 2.02
N SER A 460 -4.85 -21.08 1.20
CA SER A 460 -3.50 -21.46 0.75
C SER A 460 -2.52 -21.55 1.91
N GLN A 461 -2.59 -20.61 2.85
CA GLN A 461 -1.76 -20.61 4.05
C GLN A 461 -2.17 -21.70 5.04
N LEU A 462 -3.47 -21.99 5.16
CA LEU A 462 -3.92 -23.15 5.94
C LEU A 462 -3.31 -24.44 5.39
N TRP A 463 -3.38 -24.67 4.08
CA TRP A 463 -2.77 -25.84 3.45
C TRP A 463 -1.24 -25.87 3.64
N TYR A 464 -0.55 -24.75 3.38
CA TYR A 464 0.89 -24.63 3.58
C TYR A 464 1.31 -24.97 5.01
N TYR A 465 0.66 -24.39 6.02
CA TYR A 465 1.00 -24.65 7.42
C TYR A 465 0.64 -26.06 7.88
N THR A 466 -0.39 -26.71 7.31
CA THR A 466 -0.64 -28.14 7.53
C THR A 466 0.54 -28.97 7.01
N GLN A 467 0.97 -28.73 5.76
CA GLN A 467 2.11 -29.43 5.15
C GLN A 467 3.46 -29.12 5.82
N LEU A 468 3.61 -27.92 6.39
CA LEU A 468 4.80 -27.55 7.15
C LEU A 468 4.83 -28.23 8.52
N ALA A 469 3.68 -28.30 9.20
CA ALA A 469 3.53 -29.00 10.49
C ALA A 469 3.75 -30.52 10.38
N GLU A 470 3.46 -31.12 9.22
CA GLU A 470 3.78 -32.52 8.92
C GLU A 470 5.29 -32.76 8.75
N LYS A 471 6.06 -31.74 8.36
CA LYS A 471 7.51 -31.84 8.09
C LYS A 471 8.38 -31.41 9.27
N ARG A 472 7.93 -30.42 10.06
CA ARG A 472 8.62 -29.95 11.27
C ARG A 472 7.65 -29.28 12.24
N SER A 473 8.09 -29.10 13.48
CA SER A 473 7.39 -28.20 14.41
C SER A 473 7.31 -26.77 13.83
N LEU A 474 6.14 -26.15 13.99
CA LEU A 474 5.91 -24.75 13.62
C LEU A 474 6.57 -23.82 14.65
N THR A 475 7.10 -22.67 14.21
CA THR A 475 7.53 -21.61 15.12
C THR A 475 6.32 -21.00 15.83
N MET A 476 6.55 -20.20 16.90
CA MET A 476 5.45 -19.54 17.62
C MET A 476 4.63 -18.61 16.72
N GLU A 477 5.27 -17.95 15.76
CA GLU A 477 4.62 -17.08 14.78
C GLU A 477 3.82 -17.90 13.75
N GLU A 478 4.41 -18.95 13.18
CA GLU A 478 3.73 -19.85 12.25
C GLU A 478 2.53 -20.56 12.90
N ALA A 479 2.65 -20.98 14.16
CA ALA A 479 1.54 -21.57 14.92
C ALA A 479 0.41 -20.55 15.18
N ARG A 480 0.76 -19.28 15.44
CA ARG A 480 -0.20 -18.17 15.55
C ARG A 480 -0.89 -17.93 14.19
N GLU A 481 -0.14 -17.88 13.10
CA GLU A 481 -0.70 -17.73 11.74
C GLU A 481 -1.57 -18.92 11.34
N PHE A 482 -1.14 -20.16 11.59
CA PHE A 482 -1.91 -21.37 11.32
C PHE A 482 -3.23 -21.39 12.08
N LYS A 483 -3.22 -21.00 13.36
CA LYS A 483 -4.44 -20.85 14.18
C LYS A 483 -5.37 -19.76 13.60
N GLN A 484 -4.82 -18.65 13.09
CA GLN A 484 -5.60 -17.62 12.39
C GLN A 484 -6.17 -18.15 11.06
N ALA A 485 -5.36 -18.79 10.22
CA ALA A 485 -5.76 -19.36 8.94
C ALA A 485 -6.89 -20.39 9.12
N ARG A 486 -6.76 -21.27 10.11
CA ARG A 486 -7.78 -22.28 10.46
C ARG A 486 -9.09 -21.65 10.94
N ARG A 487 -9.01 -20.56 11.71
CA ARG A 487 -10.20 -19.78 12.11
C ARG A 487 -10.84 -19.08 10.92
N HIS A 488 -10.05 -18.44 10.07
CA HIS A 488 -10.54 -17.68 8.91
C HIS A 488 -11.11 -18.56 7.80
N TRP A 489 -10.53 -19.73 7.56
CA TRP A 489 -11.07 -20.74 6.64
C TRP A 489 -12.44 -21.25 7.08
N ARG A 490 -12.66 -21.49 8.38
CA ARG A 490 -13.97 -21.87 8.94
C ARG A 490 -15.01 -20.74 8.87
N LEU A 491 -14.57 -19.49 8.78
CA LEU A 491 -15.43 -18.32 8.60
C LEU A 491 -15.63 -17.92 7.12
N TYR A 492 -14.99 -18.64 6.18
CA TYR A 492 -15.12 -18.36 4.76
C TYR A 492 -16.54 -18.71 4.27
N PRO A 493 -17.18 -17.92 3.39
CA PRO A 493 -18.58 -18.13 3.02
C PRO A 493 -18.89 -19.54 2.49
N GLU A 494 -18.00 -20.11 1.67
CA GLU A 494 -18.16 -21.47 1.14
C GLU A 494 -18.03 -22.59 2.19
N ASN A 495 -17.66 -22.32 3.45
CA ASN A 495 -17.47 -23.35 4.50
C ASN A 495 -18.18 -23.06 5.82
N SER A 496 -18.49 -21.80 6.11
CA SER A 496 -19.19 -21.43 7.34
C SER A 496 -20.64 -21.89 7.26
N PRO A 497 -21.15 -22.69 8.22
CA PRO A 497 -22.57 -23.07 8.25
C PRO A 497 -23.48 -21.82 8.24
N ILE A 498 -23.04 -20.75 8.89
CA ILE A 498 -23.72 -19.44 8.98
C ILE A 498 -23.95 -18.80 7.60
N PHE A 499 -23.07 -19.06 6.62
CA PHE A 499 -23.16 -18.46 5.28
C PHE A 499 -23.62 -19.45 4.19
N ARG A 500 -23.70 -20.74 4.48
CA ARG A 500 -24.16 -21.77 3.53
C ARG A 500 -25.69 -21.87 3.39
N GLY A 501 -26.46 -21.16 4.22
CA GLY A 501 -27.91 -21.31 4.27
C GLY A 501 -28.40 -22.57 4.99
N ASP A 502 -27.48 -23.42 5.47
CA ASP A 502 -27.79 -24.43 6.49
C ASP A 502 -28.41 -23.71 7.70
N THR A 503 -29.61 -24.10 8.12
CA THR A 503 -30.38 -23.45 9.19
C THR A 503 -29.85 -23.74 10.60
N ALA A 504 -28.55 -23.56 10.79
CA ALA A 504 -28.04 -23.09 12.07
C ALA A 504 -28.41 -21.61 12.18
N THR A 505 -29.64 -21.32 12.62
CA THR A 505 -29.94 -20.04 13.27
C THR A 505 -28.80 -19.78 14.26
N SER A 506 -28.05 -18.69 14.09
CA SER A 506 -27.17 -18.23 15.16
C SER A 506 -28.02 -18.20 16.42
N PRO A 507 -27.64 -18.90 17.50
CA PRO A 507 -28.53 -19.09 18.64
C PRO A 507 -29.01 -17.71 19.07
N VAL A 508 -30.30 -17.45 18.88
CA VAL A 508 -30.90 -16.13 19.05
C VAL A 508 -30.64 -15.80 20.50
N THR A 509 -29.64 -14.95 20.73
CA THR A 509 -29.15 -14.65 22.07
C THR A 509 -30.31 -13.99 22.77
N PRO A 510 -30.98 -14.66 23.72
CA PRO A 510 -32.30 -14.22 24.13
C PRO A 510 -32.21 -12.80 24.71
N GLU A 511 -33.27 -12.00 24.56
CA GLU A 511 -33.19 -10.54 24.74
C GLU A 511 -32.64 -10.14 26.14
N ASN A 512 -32.88 -10.98 27.16
CA ASN A 512 -32.27 -10.87 28.48
C ASN A 512 -30.74 -11.08 28.47
N ILE A 513 -30.23 -12.14 27.84
CA ILE A 513 -28.78 -12.39 27.69
C ILE A 513 -28.12 -11.26 26.88
N ARG A 514 -28.80 -10.73 25.86
CA ARG A 514 -28.29 -9.60 25.07
C ARG A 514 -28.18 -8.33 25.91
N LYS A 515 -29.18 -8.03 26.74
CA LYS A 515 -29.13 -6.94 27.73
C LYS A 515 -28.01 -7.13 28.75
N LEU A 516 -27.85 -8.33 29.29
CA LEU A 516 -26.77 -8.66 30.24
C LEU A 516 -25.38 -8.52 29.60
N GLN A 517 -25.20 -8.93 28.34
CA GLN A 517 -23.95 -8.73 27.60
C GLN A 517 -23.66 -7.24 27.36
N SER A 518 -24.69 -6.43 27.08
CA SER A 518 -24.55 -4.98 26.92
C SER A 518 -24.19 -4.28 28.24
N SER A 519 -24.82 -4.67 29.35
CA SER A 519 -24.47 -4.20 30.70
C SER A 519 -23.03 -4.60 31.04
N ALA A 520 -22.66 -5.87 30.87
CA ALA A 520 -21.29 -6.32 31.10
C ALA A 520 -20.26 -5.56 30.24
N ALA A 521 -20.56 -5.25 28.97
CA ALA A 521 -19.70 -4.43 28.13
C ALA A 521 -19.55 -2.99 28.65
N LEU A 522 -20.65 -2.37 29.10
CA LEU A 522 -20.65 -1.04 29.72
C LEU A 522 -19.79 -1.00 30.98
N HIS A 523 -20.08 -1.84 31.98
CA HIS A 523 -19.36 -1.83 33.26
C HIS A 523 -17.88 -2.20 33.10
N ARG A 524 -17.54 -3.06 32.13
CA ARG A 524 -16.14 -3.32 31.75
C ARG A 524 -15.46 -2.06 31.22
N THR A 525 -16.09 -1.36 30.28
CA THR A 525 -15.53 -0.14 29.69
C THR A 525 -15.36 0.96 30.75
N GLN A 526 -16.32 1.11 31.66
CA GLN A 526 -16.19 2.01 32.81
C GLN A 526 -15.04 1.59 33.74
N THR A 527 -14.91 0.29 34.06
CA THR A 527 -13.79 -0.22 34.89
C THR A 527 -12.43 0.11 34.26
N GLU A 528 -12.27 -0.12 32.96
CA GLU A 528 -11.04 0.19 32.21
C GLU A 528 -10.76 1.71 32.19
N GLY A 529 -11.80 2.55 32.04
CA GLY A 529 -11.69 4.02 32.11
C GLY A 529 -11.29 4.56 33.48
N TYR A 530 -11.93 4.08 34.56
CA TYR A 530 -11.54 4.46 35.92
C TYR A 530 -10.13 3.97 36.26
N GLU A 531 -9.72 2.79 35.79
CA GLU A 531 -8.35 2.30 35.98
C GLU A 531 -7.32 3.22 35.29
N GLN A 532 -7.63 3.74 34.10
CA GLN A 532 -6.77 4.72 33.42
C GLN A 532 -6.70 6.05 34.17
N ALA A 533 -7.82 6.56 34.68
CA ALA A 533 -7.85 7.79 35.50
C ALA A 533 -7.03 7.65 36.80
N ILE A 534 -7.19 6.53 37.51
CA ILE A 534 -6.41 6.20 38.72
C ILE A 534 -4.92 6.14 38.41
N ARG A 535 -4.51 5.57 37.27
CA ARG A 535 -3.09 5.54 36.86
C ARG A 535 -2.52 6.92 36.58
N SER A 536 -3.31 7.82 35.95
CA SER A 536 -2.88 9.21 35.72
C SER A 536 -2.63 9.92 37.05
N ILE A 537 -3.64 9.94 37.93
CA ILE A 537 -3.55 10.64 39.22
C ILE A 537 -2.45 10.05 40.12
N LYS A 538 -2.21 8.73 40.06
CA LYS A 538 -1.08 8.10 40.77
C LYS A 538 0.30 8.39 40.18
N ALA A 539 0.38 8.81 38.91
CA ALA A 539 1.62 9.35 38.34
C ALA A 539 1.83 10.81 38.80
N ASP A 540 0.76 11.62 38.78
CA ASP A 540 0.80 13.03 39.19
C ASP A 540 1.16 13.20 40.68
N LEU A 541 0.65 12.32 41.56
CA LEU A 541 0.95 12.29 43.00
C LEU A 541 2.41 11.94 43.37
N GLN A 542 3.23 11.48 42.43
CA GLN A 542 4.67 11.26 42.71
C GLN A 542 5.45 12.57 42.92
N GLY A 543 4.80 13.74 42.74
CA GLY A 543 5.35 15.06 43.01
C GLY A 543 4.96 15.72 44.35
N GLY A 544 4.04 15.15 45.15
CA GLY A 544 3.67 15.72 46.45
C GLY A 544 2.38 15.17 47.07
N ASP A 545 2.31 15.16 48.41
CA ASP A 545 1.14 14.69 49.19
C ASP A 545 0.01 15.74 49.19
N ASP A 546 -0.95 15.61 48.26
CA ASP A 546 -2.20 16.36 48.27
C ASP A 546 -3.36 15.50 48.79
N ALA A 547 -3.84 15.84 49.99
CA ALA A 547 -4.96 15.16 50.65
C ALA A 547 -6.26 15.17 49.84
N ALA A 548 -6.49 16.17 48.97
CA ALA A 548 -7.66 16.22 48.10
C ALA A 548 -7.57 15.18 46.96
N LEU A 549 -6.38 15.00 46.38
CA LEU A 549 -6.14 13.97 45.36
C LEU A 549 -6.19 12.56 45.95
N CYS A 550 -5.71 12.35 47.19
CA CYS A 550 -5.87 11.08 47.91
C CYS A 550 -7.35 10.70 48.12
N LYS A 551 -8.21 11.66 48.49
CA LYS A 551 -9.66 11.42 48.62
C LYS A 551 -10.31 11.12 47.26
N SER A 552 -9.96 11.88 46.23
CA SER A 552 -10.41 11.64 44.85
C SER A 552 -10.02 10.24 44.34
N LEU A 553 -8.80 9.77 44.65
CA LEU A 553 -8.37 8.41 44.34
C LEU A 553 -9.22 7.34 45.03
N GLN A 554 -9.57 7.52 46.32
CA GLN A 554 -10.44 6.58 47.04
C GLN A 554 -11.83 6.50 46.40
N ASP A 555 -12.42 7.64 46.02
CA ASP A 555 -13.72 7.69 45.34
C ASP A 555 -13.67 7.03 43.95
N LEU A 556 -12.58 7.20 43.18
CA LEU A 556 -12.39 6.54 41.89
C LEU A 556 -12.13 5.03 42.05
N GLU A 557 -11.38 4.60 43.07
CA GLU A 557 -11.17 3.18 43.36
C GLU A 557 -12.45 2.48 43.81
N ALA A 558 -13.31 3.16 44.57
CA ALA A 558 -14.64 2.68 44.92
C ALA A 558 -15.52 2.50 43.68
N LYS A 559 -15.65 3.51 42.81
CA LYS A 559 -16.42 3.43 41.55
C LYS A 559 -15.90 2.36 40.59
N ARG A 560 -14.57 2.21 40.49
CA ARG A 560 -13.95 1.10 39.73
C ARG A 560 -14.37 -0.25 40.29
N GLN A 561 -14.39 -0.40 41.62
CA GLN A 561 -14.75 -1.66 42.26
C GLN A 561 -16.25 -1.97 42.15
N GLU A 562 -17.11 -0.95 42.22
CA GLU A 562 -18.55 -1.03 41.95
C GLU A 562 -18.83 -1.61 40.56
N HIS A 563 -18.34 -0.97 39.49
CA HIS A 563 -18.52 -1.48 38.14
C HIS A 563 -17.85 -2.83 37.90
N ARG A 564 -16.74 -3.13 38.57
CA ARG A 564 -16.13 -4.47 38.54
C ARG A 564 -17.05 -5.53 39.18
N ASN A 565 -17.75 -5.19 40.25
CA ASN A 565 -18.75 -6.06 40.88
C ASN A 565 -19.97 -6.24 39.97
N GLU A 566 -20.50 -5.18 39.37
CA GLU A 566 -21.61 -5.23 38.42
C GLU A 566 -21.26 -6.06 37.17
N TYR A 567 -20.06 -5.88 36.62
CA TYR A 567 -19.52 -6.71 35.53
C TYR A 567 -19.52 -8.20 35.93
N ASN A 568 -19.00 -8.50 37.12
CA ASN A 568 -18.96 -9.87 37.63
C ASN A 568 -20.36 -10.44 37.86
N ALA A 569 -21.33 -9.65 38.33
CA ALA A 569 -22.71 -10.06 38.53
C ALA A 569 -23.44 -10.34 37.19
N ALA A 570 -23.33 -9.44 36.22
CA ALA A 570 -23.88 -9.65 34.87
C ALA A 570 -23.25 -10.87 34.20
N MET A 571 -21.93 -11.04 34.31
CA MET A 571 -21.25 -12.23 33.80
C MET A 571 -21.56 -13.50 34.58
N LEU A 572 -21.86 -13.44 35.87
CA LEU A 572 -22.32 -14.59 36.68
C LEU A 572 -23.69 -15.08 36.17
N GLN A 573 -24.62 -14.15 35.92
CA GLN A 573 -25.93 -14.48 35.34
C GLN A 573 -25.80 -15.08 33.92
N ILE A 574 -24.83 -14.63 33.11
CA ILE A 574 -24.54 -15.22 31.79
C ILE A 574 -23.87 -16.60 31.89
N ARG A 575 -23.01 -16.83 32.89
CA ARG A 575 -22.17 -18.03 33.02
C ARG A 575 -22.79 -19.16 33.86
N GLY A 576 -23.76 -18.85 34.73
CA GLY A 576 -24.34 -19.80 35.69
C GLY A 576 -23.40 -20.26 36.81
N ARG A 577 -22.17 -19.74 36.89
CA ARG A 577 -21.16 -20.09 37.91
C ARG A 577 -20.20 -18.94 38.19
N VAL A 578 -19.72 -18.87 39.43
CA VAL A 578 -18.64 -17.97 39.83
C VAL A 578 -17.33 -18.45 39.19
N LEU A 579 -16.52 -17.52 38.70
CA LEU A 579 -15.21 -17.82 38.13
C LEU A 579 -14.17 -17.64 39.23
N ASP A 580 -13.57 -18.74 39.67
CA ASP A 580 -12.41 -18.68 40.57
C ASP A 580 -11.21 -18.06 39.84
N SER A 581 -10.40 -17.33 40.58
CA SER A 581 -9.30 -16.49 40.10
C SER A 581 -8.27 -17.23 39.24
N GLY A 582 -8.10 -18.55 39.46
CA GLY A 582 -7.23 -19.43 38.69
C GLY A 582 -7.79 -19.95 37.35
N GLN A 583 -9.10 -19.86 37.09
CA GLN A 583 -9.75 -20.53 35.93
C GLN A 583 -9.88 -19.67 34.65
N LYS A 584 -8.96 -18.72 34.41
CA LYS A 584 -9.02 -17.76 33.28
C LYS A 584 -8.93 -18.36 31.86
N SER A 585 -8.86 -19.68 31.70
CA SER A 585 -8.51 -20.39 30.44
C SER A 585 -9.54 -21.40 29.92
N LEU A 586 -10.79 -21.39 30.42
CA LEU A 586 -11.86 -22.25 29.89
C LEU A 586 -12.31 -21.82 28.49
N ASN A 587 -12.39 -22.79 27.57
CA ASN A 587 -12.72 -22.55 26.17
C ASN A 587 -14.26 -22.51 25.93
N TYR A 588 -14.69 -22.03 24.76
CA TYR A 588 -16.11 -21.90 24.41
C TYR A 588 -16.90 -23.22 24.55
N GLU A 589 -16.30 -24.36 24.19
CA GLU A 589 -16.92 -25.69 24.28
C GLU A 589 -17.21 -26.09 25.75
N SER A 590 -16.33 -25.71 26.69
CA SER A 590 -16.47 -25.95 28.13
C SER A 590 -17.43 -24.98 28.86
N ILE A 591 -18.03 -24.04 28.13
CA ILE A 591 -18.98 -23.04 28.65
C ILE A 591 -20.40 -23.32 28.13
N PHE A 592 -20.54 -23.72 26.85
CA PHE A 592 -21.85 -23.88 26.20
C PHE A 592 -22.23 -25.33 25.87
N GLY A 593 -21.37 -26.30 26.17
CA GLY A 593 -21.58 -27.70 25.84
C GLY A 593 -21.45 -28.00 24.33
N LYS A 594 -21.55 -29.28 23.97
CA LYS A 594 -21.68 -29.70 22.56
C LYS A 594 -23.17 -29.77 22.21
N PRO A 595 -23.60 -29.26 21.04
CA PRO A 595 -24.87 -29.67 20.46
C PRO A 595 -24.83 -31.19 20.23
N GLU A 596 -25.94 -31.89 20.49
CA GLU A 596 -26.03 -33.31 20.16
C GLU A 596 -25.78 -33.52 18.67
N LYS A 597 -24.80 -34.36 18.33
CA LYS A 597 -24.59 -34.75 16.95
C LYS A 597 -25.72 -35.68 16.54
N ALA A 598 -26.57 -35.23 15.61
CA ALA A 598 -27.47 -36.10 14.89
C ALA A 598 -26.68 -37.32 14.37
N LYS A 599 -27.08 -38.53 14.80
CA LYS A 599 -26.43 -39.79 14.43
C LYS A 599 -26.56 -39.99 12.92
N ARG A 600 -25.51 -39.67 12.16
CA ARG A 600 -25.43 -40.02 10.74
C ARG A 600 -25.44 -41.54 10.62
N LYS A 601 -26.52 -42.11 10.09
CA LYS A 601 -26.54 -43.49 9.61
C LYS A 601 -25.50 -43.59 8.49
N VAL A 602 -24.45 -44.35 8.72
CA VAL A 602 -23.49 -44.72 7.67
C VAL A 602 -24.11 -45.92 6.93
N THR A 603 -24.66 -45.66 5.75
CA THR A 603 -25.13 -46.73 4.86
C THR A 603 -23.92 -47.34 4.16
N THR A 604 -23.26 -48.29 4.80
CA THR A 604 -22.19 -49.07 4.16
C THR A 604 -22.81 -49.98 3.11
N ILE A 605 -22.55 -49.71 1.83
CA ILE A 605 -22.83 -50.69 0.77
C ILE A 605 -21.76 -51.79 0.88
N MET A 606 -22.14 -52.92 1.46
CA MET A 606 -21.36 -54.16 1.36
C MET A 606 -22.01 -55.04 0.30
N VAL A 607 -21.28 -55.32 -0.78
CA VAL A 607 -21.56 -56.49 -1.62
C VAL A 607 -21.14 -57.72 -0.80
N ARG A 608 -22.08 -58.64 -0.58
CA ARG A 608 -21.83 -59.92 0.09
C ARG A 608 -21.56 -60.99 -0.94
N GLU A 609 -20.47 -61.73 -0.77
CA GLU A 609 -20.31 -63.16 -1.05
C GLU A 609 -18.93 -63.58 -0.50
N GLY A 610 -18.79 -64.51 0.45
CA GLY A 610 -19.84 -65.17 1.25
C GLY A 610 -19.26 -66.02 2.40
N ILE A 611 -20.17 -66.77 3.04
CA ILE A 611 -19.93 -68.05 3.75
C ILE A 611 -19.17 -68.03 5.11
N GLN A 612 -19.98 -68.18 6.17
CA GLN A 612 -19.77 -68.95 7.43
C GLN A 612 -18.70 -68.55 8.47
N GLY A 613 -19.07 -68.66 9.76
CA GLY A 613 -18.09 -69.02 10.81
C GLY A 613 -18.19 -68.35 12.20
N ILE A 614 -19.29 -68.56 12.94
CA ILE A 614 -19.31 -69.03 14.34
C ILE A 614 -18.28 -68.43 15.36
N VAL A 615 -18.80 -67.71 16.38
CA VAL A 615 -18.33 -67.60 17.80
C VAL A 615 -16.95 -66.93 18.03
N GLY A 616 -16.70 -66.13 19.09
CA GLY A 616 -17.56 -65.63 20.16
C GLY A 616 -16.80 -64.76 21.18
N GLU A 617 -17.57 -64.14 22.08
CA GLU A 617 -17.28 -63.61 23.43
C GLU A 617 -15.94 -62.94 23.86
N ALA A 618 -16.16 -61.84 24.61
CA ALA A 618 -15.49 -61.45 25.85
C ALA A 618 -14.06 -60.85 25.87
N ALA A 619 -14.05 -59.51 25.90
CA ALA A 619 -13.66 -58.67 27.05
C ALA A 619 -12.25 -58.75 27.70
N LYS A 620 -11.68 -57.54 27.92
CA LYS A 620 -10.66 -57.18 28.95
C LYS A 620 -9.28 -57.84 28.77
N GLU A 621 -8.16 -57.30 29.27
CA GLU A 621 -7.86 -56.01 29.89
C GLU A 621 -6.39 -55.62 29.58
N GLU A 622 -6.13 -54.32 29.42
CA GLU A 622 -4.97 -53.57 29.93
C GLU A 622 -3.47 -53.95 29.73
N THR A 623 -2.66 -52.90 29.93
CA THR A 623 -1.23 -52.89 30.32
C THR A 623 -0.11 -53.24 29.32
N THR A 624 0.39 -52.16 28.69
CA THR A 624 1.79 -51.66 28.77
C THR A 624 3.02 -52.49 28.36
N SER A 625 3.83 -51.83 27.51
CA SER A 625 5.30 -51.58 27.63
C SER A 625 6.32 -52.38 26.79
N SER A 626 7.41 -51.65 26.48
CA SER A 626 8.77 -52.08 26.07
C SER A 626 8.92 -53.13 24.95
N THR A 627 9.30 -52.75 23.72
CA THR A 627 10.70 -52.49 23.28
C THR A 627 11.72 -53.61 23.53
N LYS A 628 12.10 -54.36 22.47
CA LYS A 628 13.41 -54.29 21.80
C LYS A 628 13.63 -55.46 20.83
N GLU A 629 14.37 -55.19 19.75
CA GLU A 629 15.26 -56.13 19.00
C GLU A 629 14.59 -57.41 18.37
N THR A 630 15.01 -57.99 17.25
CA THR A 630 16.21 -57.80 16.39
C THR A 630 15.89 -58.20 14.93
N LYS A 631 16.74 -57.74 13.99
CA LYS A 631 16.90 -58.21 12.58
C LYS A 631 17.51 -59.63 12.49
N PRO A 632 17.74 -60.24 11.30
CA PRO A 632 17.20 -60.06 9.93
C PRO A 632 16.67 -61.43 9.37
N ASP A 633 16.35 -61.71 8.08
CA ASP A 633 17.29 -61.84 6.95
C ASP A 633 16.60 -62.36 5.66
N LYS A 634 17.22 -62.05 4.49
CA LYS A 634 17.13 -62.74 3.18
C LYS A 634 15.79 -62.81 2.39
N GLU A 635 15.78 -63.02 1.06
CA GLU A 635 16.62 -62.55 -0.07
C GLU A 635 15.94 -62.97 -1.41
N GLN A 636 16.36 -62.38 -2.55
CA GLN A 636 16.16 -62.88 -3.95
C GLN A 636 14.68 -62.92 -4.48
N LEU A 637 14.23 -62.12 -5.47
CA LEU A 637 14.49 -62.12 -6.93
C LEU A 637 14.37 -63.51 -7.63
N PRO A 638 14.03 -63.63 -8.95
CA PRO A 638 13.73 -62.59 -9.96
C PRO A 638 12.54 -62.84 -10.96
N VAL A 639 12.17 -61.77 -11.68
CA VAL A 639 11.89 -61.61 -13.15
C VAL A 639 11.34 -62.79 -14.00
N LYS A 640 10.24 -62.55 -14.73
CA LYS A 640 10.06 -62.60 -16.23
C LYS A 640 8.57 -62.44 -16.60
N GLU A 641 8.10 -62.16 -17.82
CA GLU A 641 8.45 -61.36 -19.03
C GLU A 641 7.47 -61.83 -20.15
N GLU A 642 7.15 -60.99 -21.14
CA GLU A 642 6.35 -61.31 -22.37
C GLU A 642 4.84 -61.64 -22.17
N THR A 643 3.93 -61.56 -23.16
CA THR A 643 4.05 -61.39 -24.64
C THR A 643 2.88 -60.57 -25.24
N MET A 644 2.97 -60.14 -26.51
CA MET A 644 1.97 -59.34 -27.26
C MET A 644 0.90 -60.16 -28.05
N ARG A 645 -0.15 -59.47 -28.57
CA ARG A 645 -0.42 -59.19 -30.04
C ARG A 645 -1.81 -59.59 -30.64
N PHE A 646 -2.24 -58.79 -31.64
CA PHE A 646 -3.36 -58.96 -32.63
C PHE A 646 -4.84 -58.95 -32.13
N ILE A 647 -5.89 -58.70 -32.95
CA ILE A 647 -6.23 -57.63 -33.95
C ILE A 647 -7.66 -57.90 -34.52
N LYS A 648 -8.49 -56.84 -34.71
CA LYS A 648 -9.66 -56.72 -35.65
C LYS A 648 -10.80 -57.79 -35.64
N ASP A 649 -12.02 -57.57 -36.15
CA ASP A 649 -12.71 -56.49 -36.89
C ASP A 649 -14.24 -56.54 -36.54
N GLY A 650 -15.05 -55.53 -36.92
CA GLY A 650 -16.48 -55.77 -37.22
C GLY A 650 -17.55 -54.73 -36.80
N MET A 651 -18.10 -54.02 -37.80
CA MET A 651 -19.49 -53.47 -37.92
C MET A 651 -19.96 -52.40 -36.89
N SER A 652 -20.32 -51.14 -37.19
CA SER A 652 -21.04 -50.43 -38.30
C SER A 652 -22.55 -50.15 -38.02
N ALA A 653 -22.89 -48.89 -37.72
CA ALA A 653 -24.17 -48.16 -38.00
C ALA A 653 -24.27 -46.91 -37.08
N ILE A 654 -24.13 -45.65 -37.55
CA ILE A 654 -25.04 -44.79 -38.36
C ILE A 654 -25.88 -43.81 -37.51
N ARG A 655 -25.86 -42.52 -37.92
CA ARG A 655 -26.72 -41.35 -37.60
C ARG A 655 -26.46 -40.49 -36.35
N GLU A 656 -25.74 -39.40 -36.59
CA GLU A 656 -26.01 -38.05 -36.08
C GLU A 656 -27.24 -37.40 -36.81
N PRO A 657 -27.48 -36.07 -36.75
CA PRO A 657 -28.09 -35.32 -35.64
C PRO A 657 -29.34 -34.53 -36.08
N ARG A 658 -30.04 -33.81 -35.18
CA ARG A 658 -30.92 -32.69 -35.57
C ARG A 658 -30.92 -31.53 -34.58
N ALA A 659 -31.02 -30.34 -35.15
CA ALA A 659 -31.08 -29.05 -34.47
C ALA A 659 -32.49 -28.42 -34.58
N ASP A 660 -32.67 -27.33 -33.82
CA ASP A 660 -33.67 -26.24 -33.96
C ASP A 660 -35.14 -26.54 -34.27
N THR A 661 -36.00 -25.98 -33.40
CA THR A 661 -37.15 -25.18 -33.83
C THR A 661 -37.40 -24.01 -32.86
N ASN A 662 -37.59 -22.81 -33.43
CA ASN A 662 -38.25 -21.70 -32.75
C ASN A 662 -39.70 -22.06 -32.40
N ASP A 663 -40.26 -21.50 -31.32
CA ASP A 663 -41.60 -20.94 -31.43
C ASP A 663 -41.89 -19.77 -30.49
N LYS A 664 -42.77 -18.87 -30.93
CA LYS A 664 -43.25 -17.69 -30.18
C LYS A 664 -44.72 -17.88 -29.82
N LYS A 665 -45.17 -17.47 -28.63
CA LYS A 665 -46.44 -16.71 -28.38
C LYS A 665 -46.66 -16.36 -26.88
N PRO A 666 -47.60 -15.45 -26.54
CA PRO A 666 -47.44 -14.55 -25.38
C PRO A 666 -48.59 -14.55 -24.35
N PHE A 667 -48.47 -13.64 -23.35
CA PHE A 667 -49.53 -13.02 -22.54
C PHE A 667 -50.38 -13.91 -21.60
N ARG A 668 -50.30 -13.63 -20.28
CA ARG A 668 -51.46 -13.10 -19.51
C ARG A 668 -51.08 -12.53 -18.13
N ASP A 669 -51.94 -11.64 -17.65
CA ASP A 669 -51.81 -10.83 -16.44
C ASP A 669 -52.03 -11.58 -15.12
N ALA A 670 -51.47 -11.01 -14.03
CA ALA A 670 -52.06 -11.08 -12.70
C ALA A 670 -51.89 -9.73 -11.97
N LYS A 671 -53.00 -9.01 -11.77
CA LYS A 671 -53.12 -7.84 -10.89
C LYS A 671 -53.84 -8.22 -9.59
N PHE A 672 -53.87 -7.27 -8.63
CA PHE A 672 -54.52 -7.28 -7.31
C PHE A 672 -53.75 -8.03 -6.20
N GLY A 673 -53.57 -7.48 -5.00
CA GLY A 673 -53.88 -6.14 -4.46
C GLY A 673 -52.95 -5.85 -3.26
N GLY A 674 -52.91 -4.68 -2.62
CA GLY A 674 -53.84 -3.56 -2.64
C GLY A 674 -54.26 -3.18 -1.21
N ALA A 675 -53.46 -2.38 -0.51
CA ALA A 675 -53.82 -1.81 0.81
C ALA A 675 -53.50 -0.30 0.84
N LYS A 676 -54.41 0.49 1.44
CA LYS A 676 -54.49 1.95 1.27
C LYS A 676 -53.66 2.75 2.28
N ARG A 677 -53.32 3.97 1.86
CA ARG A 677 -52.96 5.14 2.67
C ARG A 677 -53.74 5.23 4.00
N ILE A 678 -53.05 5.69 5.04
CA ILE A 678 -53.61 6.68 5.98
C ILE A 678 -52.70 7.92 5.93
N ARG A 679 -53.30 9.09 5.65
CA ARG A 679 -52.70 10.40 5.92
C ARG A 679 -53.22 10.85 7.29
N GLY A 680 -52.32 11.26 8.18
CA GLY A 680 -52.66 11.98 9.41
C GLY A 680 -51.82 13.25 9.51
N ASN A 681 -52.43 14.40 9.26
CA ASN A 681 -51.86 15.70 9.63
C ASN A 681 -52.16 15.95 11.11
N MET A 682 -51.19 16.44 11.89
CA MET A 682 -51.51 17.49 12.86
C MET A 682 -50.31 18.42 13.13
N LYS A 683 -50.62 19.70 13.33
CA LYS A 683 -49.69 20.78 13.72
C LYS A 683 -49.61 20.89 15.26
N SER A 684 -48.79 21.84 15.72
CA SER A 684 -48.68 22.41 17.08
C SER A 684 -48.13 21.46 18.15
N LEU A 685 -47.16 21.86 18.98
CA LEU A 685 -47.06 23.15 19.68
C LEU A 685 -45.67 23.82 19.62
N ARG A 686 -45.69 25.16 19.63
CA ARG A 686 -44.62 26.04 20.13
C ARG A 686 -44.93 26.39 21.60
N GLU A 687 -43.95 27.00 22.28
CA GLU A 687 -43.88 27.48 23.67
C GLU A 687 -42.93 26.63 24.54
N ASP A 688 -42.18 27.12 25.53
CA ASP A 688 -41.53 28.43 25.80
C ASP A 688 -40.65 28.27 27.09
N ARG A 689 -39.70 29.15 27.48
CA ARG A 689 -39.17 30.42 26.93
C ARG A 689 -37.66 30.55 27.31
N ASP A 690 -37.05 31.69 26.97
CA ASP A 690 -35.78 32.24 27.46
C ASP A 690 -35.49 32.15 28.97
N THR A 691 -34.20 32.04 29.32
CA THR A 691 -33.58 33.01 30.26
C THR A 691 -32.19 33.41 29.76
N THR A 692 -31.92 34.71 29.81
CA THR A 692 -30.80 35.39 29.16
C THR A 692 -29.71 35.84 30.15
N MET A 693 -28.44 35.61 29.78
CA MET A 693 -27.29 36.50 30.05
C MET A 693 -26.87 36.76 31.54
N PRO A 694 -25.74 37.45 31.85
CA PRO A 694 -24.85 38.20 30.95
C PRO A 694 -23.33 37.90 31.02
N LEU A 695 -22.65 38.49 30.04
CA LEU A 695 -21.21 38.78 30.01
C LEU A 695 -20.79 39.70 31.17
N ARG A 696 -19.49 39.67 31.53
CA ARG A 696 -18.81 40.77 32.22
C ARG A 696 -17.42 41.00 31.62
N GLU A 697 -17.27 42.14 30.94
CA GLU A 697 -15.98 42.84 30.85
C GLU A 697 -15.79 43.69 32.13
N GLY A 698 -14.55 44.00 32.50
CA GLY A 698 -14.29 44.74 33.75
C GLY A 698 -12.83 44.83 34.21
N ASP A 699 -11.95 45.30 33.33
CA ASP A 699 -10.82 46.22 33.56
C ASP A 699 -9.93 46.18 34.84
N LYS A 700 -8.60 46.24 34.59
CA LYS A 700 -7.51 46.85 35.41
C LYS A 700 -7.13 46.25 36.78
N GLN A 701 -5.88 45.82 36.90
CA GLN A 701 -4.81 46.67 37.49
C GLN A 701 -3.40 46.07 37.35
N ASP A 702 -2.40 46.95 37.34
CA ASP A 702 -0.98 46.64 37.23
C ASP A 702 -0.44 45.76 38.37
N LYS A 703 0.58 44.95 38.05
CA LYS A 703 1.71 44.74 38.96
C LYS A 703 2.98 44.36 38.20
N LEU A 704 3.91 45.30 38.18
CA LEU A 704 5.33 45.02 37.93
C LEU A 704 5.85 44.04 38.99
N MET A 705 6.65 43.06 38.56
CA MET A 705 7.77 42.57 39.35
C MET A 705 8.97 42.36 38.44
N GLU A 706 9.95 43.25 38.59
CA GLU A 706 11.31 42.99 38.14
C GLU A 706 11.89 41.82 38.97
N VAL A 707 12.60 40.90 38.32
CA VAL A 707 13.57 40.04 39.01
C VAL A 707 14.83 40.01 38.16
N SER A 708 15.83 40.79 38.57
CA SER A 708 17.18 40.77 37.99
C SER A 708 17.97 39.54 38.45
N PRO A 709 19.01 39.11 37.71
CA PRO A 709 19.69 37.84 37.94
C PRO A 709 20.94 37.97 38.84
N PRO A 710 21.41 36.86 39.44
CA PRO A 710 22.83 36.61 39.64
C PRO A 710 23.43 35.95 38.37
N GLY A 711 24.68 36.15 37.98
CA GLY A 711 25.75 36.83 38.70
C GLY A 711 27.08 36.11 38.46
N SER A 712 27.77 36.47 37.38
CA SER A 712 29.21 36.29 37.13
C SER A 712 29.89 34.94 37.38
N GLY A 713 30.44 34.35 36.31
CA GLY A 713 31.59 33.43 36.35
C GLY A 713 32.47 33.67 35.14
N ALA A 714 33.58 34.38 35.30
CA ALA A 714 34.43 34.85 34.20
C ALA A 714 35.68 33.98 34.02
N LEU A 715 36.15 33.87 32.76
CA LEU A 715 37.52 33.59 32.26
C LEU A 715 37.36 33.08 30.80
N GLY A 716 38.09 33.53 29.78
CA GLY A 716 39.11 34.57 29.74
C GLY A 716 40.20 34.24 28.70
N ALA A 717 40.02 34.67 27.45
CA ALA A 717 41.09 34.69 26.44
C ALA A 717 40.85 35.82 25.44
N LYS A 718 41.78 36.76 25.34
CA LYS A 718 41.85 37.79 24.29
C LYS A 718 42.94 37.38 23.32
N GLU A 719 42.75 37.63 22.03
CA GLU A 719 43.82 38.23 21.25
C GLU A 719 43.28 39.15 20.15
N ASN A 720 43.99 40.24 19.90
CA ASN A 720 43.65 41.26 18.92
C ASN A 720 44.36 40.96 17.60
N VAL A 721 43.88 41.55 16.48
CA VAL A 721 44.70 42.47 15.68
C VAL A 721 43.80 43.34 14.76
N ARG A 722 44.12 44.64 14.77
CA ARG A 722 43.72 45.73 13.83
C ARG A 722 43.90 45.32 12.35
N ASN A 723 43.37 45.93 11.29
CA ASN A 723 42.81 47.25 10.92
C ASN A 723 42.11 46.98 9.54
N GLN A 724 41.37 47.83 8.84
CA GLN A 724 41.41 49.29 8.68
C GLN A 724 40.04 49.77 8.12
N ARG A 725 39.82 51.08 8.12
CA ARG A 725 38.59 51.71 7.58
C ARG A 725 38.72 51.95 6.08
N GLU A 726 37.60 51.94 5.36
CA GLU A 726 37.29 53.05 4.46
C GLU A 726 35.77 53.30 4.33
N ARG A 727 35.40 54.57 4.15
CA ARG A 727 34.01 55.04 4.01
C ARG A 727 33.86 55.65 2.62
N ARG A 728 32.73 55.43 1.92
CA ARG A 728 32.15 56.42 0.98
C ARG A 728 30.69 56.11 0.62
N ASN A 729 29.92 57.19 0.53
CA ASN A 729 28.50 57.33 0.12
C ASN A 729 28.29 58.86 -0.04
N PRO A 730 27.25 59.43 -0.70
CA PRO A 730 26.38 58.94 -1.79
C PRO A 730 26.21 59.97 -2.96
N SER A 731 25.58 59.58 -4.08
CA SER A 731 24.77 60.46 -4.98
C SER A 731 23.99 59.59 -6.00
N ARG A 732 22.66 59.56 -6.04
CA ARG A 732 21.71 60.50 -6.68
C ARG A 732 22.04 60.88 -8.14
N ASN A 733 21.24 60.38 -9.09
CA ASN A 733 20.57 61.17 -10.13
C ASN A 733 19.36 60.42 -10.73
N SER A 734 18.59 61.10 -11.59
CA SER A 734 17.15 60.87 -11.81
C SER A 734 16.71 61.02 -13.27
N LEU A 735 15.50 60.51 -13.58
CA LEU A 735 14.74 60.69 -14.85
C LEU A 735 15.38 59.94 -16.05
N GLU A 736 14.64 59.47 -17.06
CA GLU A 736 13.43 60.02 -17.70
C GLU A 736 12.56 58.92 -18.37
N LYS A 737 11.30 59.22 -18.71
CA LYS A 737 10.42 58.39 -19.59
C LYS A 737 10.64 58.76 -21.08
N PRO A 738 10.04 58.02 -22.04
CA PRO A 738 8.78 58.56 -22.62
C PRO A 738 7.66 57.52 -22.80
N ASP A 739 6.43 58.03 -22.91
CA ASP A 739 5.21 57.29 -23.28
C ASP A 739 5.04 57.22 -24.82
N GLY A 740 4.17 56.35 -25.35
CA GLY A 740 3.95 56.23 -26.80
C GLY A 740 2.90 55.21 -27.28
N ASP A 741 1.63 55.63 -27.22
CA ASP A 741 0.50 55.32 -28.12
C ASP A 741 -0.17 53.92 -28.21
N GLU A 742 -1.44 54.00 -28.64
CA GLU A 742 -2.50 53.00 -28.47
C GLU A 742 -2.74 52.10 -29.69
N ALA A 743 -3.42 50.98 -29.41
CA ALA A 743 -4.37 50.22 -30.23
C ALA A 743 -4.54 50.51 -31.75
N TRP A 744 -4.71 49.45 -32.54
CA TRP A 744 -6.03 49.05 -33.09
C TRP A 744 -5.97 47.70 -33.84
N LEU A 745 -7.17 47.20 -34.17
CA LEU A 745 -7.53 46.15 -35.15
C LEU A 745 -7.44 44.65 -34.78
N ARG A 746 -8.64 44.06 -34.87
CA ARG A 746 -8.97 42.63 -34.88
C ARG A 746 -8.63 41.98 -36.24
N SER A 747 -8.78 40.65 -36.24
CA SER A 747 -9.08 39.77 -37.39
C SER A 747 -7.90 39.24 -38.20
N GLY A 748 -8.02 37.99 -38.67
CA GLY A 748 -7.06 37.35 -39.57
C GLY A 748 -6.60 35.95 -39.16
N LEU A 749 -7.49 34.96 -39.22
CA LEU A 749 -7.03 33.59 -39.52
C LEU A 749 -6.42 33.59 -40.93
N PRO A 750 -5.38 32.78 -41.15
CA PRO A 750 -5.54 31.81 -42.22
C PRO A 750 -5.11 30.39 -41.84
N LYS A 751 -5.72 29.45 -42.56
CA LYS A 751 -5.41 28.02 -42.61
C LYS A 751 -3.91 27.75 -42.74
N ILE A 752 -3.39 26.81 -41.95
CA ILE A 752 -3.10 25.41 -42.34
C ILE A 752 -3.03 24.57 -41.06
#